data_AF-A0A918WMN5-F1
#
_entry.id   AF-A0A918WMN5-F1
#
_cell.length_a   1.000
_cell.length_b   1.000
_cell.length_c   1.000
_cell.angle_alpha   90.00
_cell.angle_beta   90.00
_cell.angle_gamma   90.00
#
_symmetry.space_group_name_H-M   'P 1'
#
loop_
_entity.id
_entity.type
_entity.pdbx_description
1 polymer ?
#
loop_
_entity_poly.entity_id
_entity_poly.type
_entity_poly.pdbx_seq_one_letter_code
_entity_poly.pdbx_strand_id
1 'polypeptide(L)'
;MKTKSITRGRLVLSSTMAATFSSLSSLSAAIIAEDSFEVGGSPDYSAGFENLVGQGPARTGFTGNWLEAYGGAQSPDVAATGLTYSDGTNSMAVTGGAIEYFEKGFGRAGRVLANPYTDATDGTVYFAVLIQLDSIDSPENYRGLEMHNGGFDDAGNRKLQIVTGEPGAAANDANFALRLFENTADFSADLGAPDTNVNLFVGKITFSATGGGDSISIWRNPGNLGSESASGAPTATFSGFDLQLDRVSVARFNNGTPDGEGGTTGNGFILDEIRFGTTWSDVTTVSDGTDTDGDGLPDDWEIANGLDENDDGTVGESSPGAKDGINGALGDPDIDSSNNAQEYARGTNPQDADSDDDQVFDGNETNTGIFSSATNTGTDPLDPDSDGDGLNDGVESGSGTFVDANDTGSDPNESDTDGDDVNDLSEVAAGTDPNSPASKPSTANAEVVGLDYFDYAPGTLDNAIGGEFFDYDNSTANDAFIGHLGDQSAWFGNSRIVCGKLLTENNSTAYRALAGPTAGGEAISQFGNLPTASNQKIYFRVDMTYRSESTFAGLSFFRNGTEQMFFGVSGVDQQLGIEEPNGAFQSIESPVDGQTYTLVGAIGEDLGDATAKLFLDPDLGQPEPALGDADIIPSDPANLTPSAIRLASGGNVTTAWDNLVITTSWEALGTTQPTDSDGDSLRDTFELNFAGDLTTLTAATANNDGDTLNNGTEQSNGTNPLSADSDGDTLNDDVEITNGTNPCLLDTDGDGLNDDWETGTGTFVNGTETGTDPLVVDTDLDGLDDGFEVLLGSDPTDIASTPASAPALLCNGYREDLYGAAIAVQAVQTNFGDTNAQDSRSELNAAYAGIQDGKLFLMLTGNIENNFNKLQIFIDSTSAVGTNVLTAAGNDGSGNMNGLIFDTAFQPDYHLIVRRGLGSTNQLDLDISNLATGQFASYSNIFGGSQEGFGETGTPNAGLLTPNPIGVGYFNLNFAGVTGGTGAADQTAAQAVRAGLEVCIDLADIGSPTGTDIKAMAFITSDNHGFTSNQFLGALPIDLNGEGAGTDNLGTTNLIDLSAIDGDQCFTITIPTQGAGISIVDCNLMGTTFSITAGGLISGEDYHLEYSPDLSTAFTNVAGSTFNAGGVTDSTSVAVSGAKGFYRVAAGTAE
;
A
#
# COMPACT_ATOMS: atom_id res chain seq x y z
N MET A 1 -7.48 31.44 60.84
CA MET A 1 -8.94 31.29 61.07
C MET A 1 -9.72 32.15 60.09
N LYS A 2 -10.47 31.49 59.20
CA LYS A 2 -11.70 31.91 58.49
C LYS A 2 -11.82 33.32 57.89
N THR A 3 -11.68 33.36 56.56
CA THR A 3 -12.69 33.79 55.57
C THR A 3 -13.67 34.92 55.91
N LYS A 4 -13.84 35.87 54.99
CA LYS A 4 -15.17 36.28 54.51
C LYS A 4 -15.13 36.98 53.15
N SER A 5 -15.83 36.39 52.19
CA SER A 5 -16.05 36.84 50.82
C SER A 5 -16.83 38.15 50.71
N ILE A 6 -16.67 38.87 49.59
CA ILE A 6 -17.71 39.55 48.80
C ILE A 6 -17.11 39.95 47.42
N THR A 7 -17.95 39.86 46.39
CA THR A 7 -17.65 40.00 44.96
C THR A 7 -17.74 41.46 44.44
N ARG A 8 -16.97 41.69 43.35
CA ARG A 8 -17.05 42.71 42.27
C ARG A 8 -16.40 44.10 42.45
N GLY A 9 -15.17 44.19 41.94
CA GLY A 9 -14.58 45.36 41.28
C GLY A 9 -13.50 44.89 40.30
N ARG A 10 -13.75 45.01 38.98
CA ARG A 10 -12.80 44.65 37.91
C ARG A 10 -11.86 45.83 37.67
N LEU A 11 -10.56 45.64 37.85
CA LEU A 11 -9.49 46.61 37.55
C LEU A 11 -8.32 45.89 36.85
N VAL A 12 -7.71 46.59 35.89
CA VAL A 12 -6.73 46.11 34.89
C VAL A 12 -5.28 46.42 35.31
N LEU A 13 -4.42 45.39 35.21
CA LEU A 13 -2.97 45.23 34.92
C LEU A 13 -1.88 46.25 35.35
N SER A 14 -0.74 45.73 35.86
CA SER A 14 0.63 46.19 35.53
C SER A 14 1.78 45.23 35.94
N SER A 15 2.82 45.13 35.08
CA SER A 15 4.28 44.99 35.34
C SER A 15 4.89 43.86 36.20
N THR A 16 4.23 42.73 36.44
CA THR A 16 4.80 41.57 37.17
C THR A 16 5.11 40.36 36.28
N MET A 17 5.97 40.55 35.26
CA MET A 17 6.61 39.43 34.52
C MET A 17 8.15 39.52 34.57
N ALA A 18 8.70 40.23 35.56
CA ALA A 18 10.14 40.48 35.68
C ALA A 18 10.73 40.20 37.09
N ALA A 19 10.10 39.35 37.90
CA ALA A 19 10.56 39.12 39.29
C ALA A 19 10.26 37.73 39.88
N THR A 20 10.20 36.67 39.07
CA THR A 20 9.99 35.29 39.56
C THR A 20 11.07 34.28 39.16
N PHE A 21 12.22 34.74 38.66
CA PHE A 21 13.39 33.87 38.42
C PHE A 21 14.58 34.16 39.36
N SER A 22 14.33 34.83 40.50
CA SER A 22 15.38 35.17 41.48
C SER A 22 15.21 34.45 42.83
N SER A 23 14.61 33.27 42.85
CA SER A 23 14.43 32.49 44.09
C SER A 23 14.43 30.97 43.90
N LEU A 24 15.26 30.46 43.01
CA LEU A 24 15.82 29.13 43.23
C LEU A 24 17.16 29.35 43.93
N SER A 25 17.27 28.74 45.11
CA SER A 25 18.52 28.56 45.84
C SER A 25 19.62 28.13 44.89
N SER A 26 20.84 28.60 45.15
CA SER A 26 22.05 27.95 44.67
C SER A 26 21.97 26.47 45.08
N LEU A 27 21.53 25.62 44.16
CA LEU A 27 22.02 24.26 44.09
C LEU A 27 23.53 24.42 43.98
N SER A 28 24.25 23.87 44.95
CA SER A 28 25.70 23.72 44.86
C SER A 28 26.05 23.15 43.48
N ALA A 29 27.10 23.70 42.88
CA ALA A 29 27.57 23.31 41.57
C ALA A 29 27.79 21.79 41.52
N ALA A 30 27.08 21.12 40.63
CA ALA A 30 27.28 19.71 40.33
C ALA A 30 28.14 19.60 39.08
N ILE A 31 28.96 18.56 39.03
CA ILE A 31 29.66 18.12 37.83
C ILE A 31 28.61 17.91 36.72
N ILE A 32 28.86 18.48 35.53
CA ILE A 32 27.96 18.34 34.37
C ILE A 32 28.19 16.98 33.70
N ALA A 33 29.46 16.60 33.56
CA ALA A 33 29.83 15.31 33.03
C ALA A 33 31.15 14.83 33.63
N GLU A 34 31.25 13.56 33.99
CA GLU A 34 32.49 12.94 34.45
C GLU A 34 32.59 11.54 33.89
N ASP A 35 33.76 11.23 33.33
CA ASP A 35 34.12 9.88 32.92
C ASP A 35 35.54 9.62 33.42
N SER A 36 35.65 8.61 34.28
CA SER A 36 36.91 8.03 34.74
C SER A 36 36.86 6.52 34.50
N PHE A 37 37.95 5.97 34.01
CA PHE A 37 38.00 4.54 33.69
C PHE A 37 38.27 3.77 34.97
N GLU A 38 37.47 2.75 35.28
CA GLU A 38 37.60 1.98 36.52
C GLU A 38 38.42 0.69 36.31
N VAL A 39 39.01 0.15 37.38
CA VAL A 39 39.67 -1.16 37.34
C VAL A 39 39.11 -2.03 38.45
N GLY A 40 38.34 -3.05 38.08
CA GLY A 40 38.12 -4.23 38.93
C GLY A 40 36.82 -4.29 39.74
N GLY A 41 35.67 -4.07 39.12
CA GLY A 41 34.34 -4.49 39.60
C GLY A 41 33.27 -4.15 38.56
N SER A 42 32.47 -5.13 38.12
CA SER A 42 31.50 -5.08 36.99
C SER A 42 32.10 -5.15 35.56
N PRO A 43 31.39 -5.70 34.54
CA PRO A 43 31.91 -5.95 33.18
C PRO A 43 32.28 -4.70 32.37
N ASP A 44 31.99 -3.51 32.88
CA ASP A 44 31.78 -2.30 32.07
C ASP A 44 33.01 -1.75 31.35
N TYR A 45 34.22 -2.01 31.86
CA TYR A 45 35.47 -1.71 31.16
C TYR A 45 36.47 -2.84 31.43
N SER A 46 36.53 -3.82 30.53
CA SER A 46 37.39 -4.99 30.72
C SER A 46 38.86 -4.64 30.45
N ALA A 47 39.70 -4.74 31.50
CA ALA A 47 41.13 -4.53 31.36
C ALA A 47 41.78 -5.72 30.64
N GLY A 48 42.04 -5.56 29.34
CA GLY A 48 42.91 -6.43 28.56
C GLY A 48 42.27 -7.02 27.30
N PHE A 49 42.81 -6.58 26.16
CA PHE A 49 42.67 -7.18 24.82
C PHE A 49 41.39 -6.93 24.02
N GLU A 50 40.47 -6.10 24.48
CA GLU A 50 39.29 -5.71 23.69
C GLU A 50 39.16 -4.19 23.56
N ASN A 51 38.75 -3.75 22.36
CA ASN A 51 38.56 -2.37 21.95
C ASN A 51 37.56 -1.65 22.89
N LEU A 52 37.86 -0.42 23.31
CA LEU A 52 36.92 0.47 24.04
C LEU A 52 35.56 0.67 23.33
N VAL A 53 35.48 0.48 22.01
CA VAL A 53 34.24 0.58 21.23
C VAL A 53 33.23 -0.45 21.72
N GLY A 54 32.03 0.02 22.06
CA GLY A 54 30.96 -0.82 22.60
C GLY A 54 31.03 -1.07 24.10
N GLN A 55 31.99 -0.50 24.83
CA GLN A 55 32.12 -0.67 26.29
C GLN A 55 31.42 0.44 27.12
N GLY A 56 30.86 0.00 28.26
CA GLY A 56 30.52 0.77 29.47
C GLY A 56 29.15 1.47 29.49
N PRO A 57 28.42 1.47 30.63
CA PRO A 57 27.13 2.14 30.77
C PRO A 57 27.31 3.66 30.68
N ALA A 58 26.19 4.36 30.44
CA ALA A 58 26.18 5.81 30.34
C ALA A 58 26.70 6.44 31.65
N ARG A 59 27.82 7.17 31.57
CA ARG A 59 28.32 7.96 32.69
C ARG A 59 27.60 9.30 32.76
N THR A 60 27.48 9.86 33.96
CA THR A 60 26.87 11.17 34.19
C THR A 60 27.37 12.18 33.16
N GLY A 61 26.44 12.73 32.37
CA GLY A 61 26.69 13.74 31.34
C GLY A 61 27.10 13.23 29.95
N PHE A 62 27.18 11.91 29.74
CA PHE A 62 27.41 11.25 28.45
C PHE A 62 26.27 10.29 28.09
N THR A 63 26.12 9.95 26.82
CA THR A 63 25.09 9.00 26.32
C THR A 63 25.70 7.76 25.68
N GLY A 64 25.12 6.60 25.95
CA GLY A 64 25.42 5.32 25.28
C GLY A 64 26.85 4.81 25.50
N ASN A 65 27.30 3.89 24.66
CA ASN A 65 28.65 3.29 24.70
C ASN A 65 29.69 4.20 24.02
N TRP A 66 30.99 3.90 24.23
CA TRP A 66 32.04 4.50 23.41
C TRP A 66 31.89 4.10 21.93
N LEU A 67 32.01 5.08 21.03
CA LEU A 67 31.80 4.91 19.58
C LEU A 67 33.11 4.95 18.79
N GLU A 68 33.17 4.18 17.70
CA GLU A 68 34.27 4.24 16.73
C GLU A 68 34.05 5.37 15.72
N ALA A 69 35.13 6.09 15.43
CA ALA A 69 35.08 7.28 14.59
C ALA A 69 35.80 7.16 13.23
N TYR A 70 36.70 6.19 13.08
CA TYR A 70 37.48 6.01 11.86
C TYR A 70 38.14 4.61 11.86
N GLY A 71 37.75 3.75 10.91
CA GLY A 71 38.13 2.33 10.79
C GLY A 71 39.61 2.04 10.50
N GLY A 72 40.50 2.51 11.38
CA GLY A 72 41.91 2.15 11.41
C GLY A 72 42.12 0.86 12.21
N ALA A 73 43.11 0.06 11.83
CA ALA A 73 43.23 -1.35 12.21
C ALA A 73 43.39 -1.70 13.72
N GLN A 74 43.45 -0.74 14.65
CA GLN A 74 43.61 -0.99 16.10
C GLN A 74 43.08 0.16 16.96
N SER A 75 42.34 -0.17 18.01
CA SER A 75 41.69 0.75 18.96
C SER A 75 42.42 0.83 20.32
N PRO A 76 42.13 1.83 21.17
CA PRO A 76 42.78 1.96 22.48
C PRO A 76 42.42 0.83 23.47
N ASP A 77 43.32 0.54 24.42
CA ASP A 77 43.15 -0.40 25.53
C ASP A 77 43.05 0.37 26.88
N VAL A 78 42.44 -0.23 27.91
CA VAL A 78 42.43 0.31 29.28
C VAL A 78 43.51 -0.34 30.15
N ALA A 79 44.34 0.49 30.76
CA ALA A 79 45.38 0.15 31.71
C ALA A 79 44.84 -0.19 33.09
N ALA A 80 45.56 -1.04 33.81
CA ALA A 80 45.23 -1.38 35.20
C ALA A 80 45.55 -0.28 36.23
N THR A 81 46.09 0.88 35.82
CA THR A 81 46.44 1.97 36.75
C THR A 81 46.15 3.34 36.13
N GLY A 82 45.40 4.17 36.86
CA GLY A 82 45.11 5.57 36.51
C GLY A 82 46.30 6.52 36.67
N LEU A 83 46.14 7.73 36.14
CA LEU A 83 47.06 8.85 36.24
C LEU A 83 46.79 9.67 37.51
N THR A 84 47.86 9.94 38.27
CA THR A 84 47.76 10.85 39.42
C THR A 84 48.37 12.20 39.10
N TYR A 85 47.58 13.26 39.16
CA TYR A 85 48.09 14.64 39.17
C TYR A 85 48.27 15.11 40.62
N SER A 86 49.52 15.27 41.07
CA SER A 86 49.81 15.80 42.40
C SER A 86 50.33 17.23 42.33
N ASP A 87 49.50 18.21 42.69
CA ASP A 87 49.97 19.58 42.97
C ASP A 87 50.47 19.75 44.42
N GLY A 88 50.30 18.70 45.24
CA GLY A 88 50.68 18.64 46.64
C GLY A 88 49.64 19.22 47.61
N THR A 89 48.43 19.56 47.15
CA THR A 89 47.37 20.14 47.97
C THR A 89 45.98 19.51 47.78
N ASN A 90 45.63 18.98 46.61
CA ASN A 90 44.45 18.13 46.36
C ASN A 90 44.79 17.11 45.25
N SER A 91 44.21 15.92 45.31
CA SER A 91 44.47 14.84 44.35
C SER A 91 43.26 14.68 43.42
N MET A 92 43.46 14.77 42.09
CA MET A 92 42.54 14.16 41.11
C MET A 92 42.75 12.64 41.09
N ALA A 93 41.80 11.87 40.51
CA ALA A 93 41.57 10.42 40.68
C ALA A 93 42.68 9.58 41.36
N VAL A 94 42.31 8.90 42.45
CA VAL A 94 43.19 8.00 43.24
C VAL A 94 42.91 6.51 43.01
N THR A 95 41.89 6.19 42.21
CA THR A 95 41.43 4.83 41.91
C THR A 95 40.80 4.84 40.52
N GLY A 96 41.33 4.01 39.61
CA GLY A 96 40.94 3.96 38.21
C GLY A 96 42.02 3.33 37.31
N GLY A 97 41.72 3.20 36.03
CA GLY A 97 42.56 2.74 34.93
C GLY A 97 42.78 3.88 33.95
N ALA A 98 43.75 3.78 33.04
CA ALA A 98 44.01 4.82 32.05
C ALA A 98 43.89 4.26 30.64
N ILE A 99 43.35 5.00 29.69
CA ILE A 99 43.41 4.63 28.28
C ILE A 99 44.88 4.69 27.83
N GLU A 100 45.40 3.57 27.34
CA GLU A 100 46.76 3.44 26.83
C GLU A 100 46.75 2.94 25.37
N TYR A 101 47.49 3.62 24.50
CA TYR A 101 47.75 3.15 23.13
C TYR A 101 49.13 2.47 23.06
N PHE A 102 49.19 1.13 23.15
CA PHE A 102 50.47 0.40 23.22
C PHE A 102 51.04 -0.10 21.89
N GLU A 103 50.23 -0.34 20.84
CA GLU A 103 50.70 -0.93 19.58
C GLU A 103 50.67 0.01 18.36
N LYS A 104 51.15 -0.48 17.19
CA LYS A 104 51.25 0.29 15.94
C LYS A 104 49.86 0.48 15.31
N GLY A 105 49.24 1.66 15.45
CA GLY A 105 47.93 1.92 14.82
C GLY A 105 47.56 3.39 14.60
N PHE A 106 46.42 3.58 13.92
CA PHE A 106 45.68 4.83 13.76
C PHE A 106 44.27 4.59 14.30
N GLY A 107 43.76 5.45 15.19
CA GLY A 107 42.44 5.22 15.78
C GLY A 107 41.92 6.42 16.56
N ARG A 108 40.59 6.46 16.70
CA ARG A 108 39.83 7.45 17.50
C ARG A 108 38.64 6.75 18.15
N ALA A 109 38.44 7.02 19.44
CA ALA A 109 37.26 6.62 20.20
C ALA A 109 36.63 7.86 20.85
N GLY A 110 35.29 7.92 20.94
CA GLY A 110 34.62 9.07 21.56
C GLY A 110 33.26 8.77 22.18
N ARG A 111 32.79 9.72 23.00
CA ARG A 111 31.45 9.73 23.62
C ARG A 111 30.66 10.95 23.17
N VAL A 112 29.35 10.77 23.06
CA VAL A 112 28.40 11.85 22.82
C VAL A 112 28.03 12.50 24.16
N LEU A 113 28.00 13.83 24.20
CA LEU A 113 27.55 14.58 25.37
C LEU A 113 26.03 14.44 25.49
N ALA A 114 25.54 14.14 26.70
CA ALA A 114 24.10 14.09 26.95
C ALA A 114 23.40 15.42 26.68
N ASN A 115 24.13 16.54 26.83
CA ASN A 115 23.66 17.88 26.55
C ASN A 115 24.65 18.62 25.62
N PRO A 116 24.37 18.76 24.31
CA PRO A 116 25.25 19.44 23.38
C PRO A 116 25.24 20.97 23.55
N TYR A 117 26.36 21.62 23.20
CA TYR A 117 26.53 23.08 23.16
C TYR A 117 26.39 23.60 21.73
N THR A 118 25.61 24.66 21.53
CA THR A 118 25.30 25.23 20.20
C THR A 118 25.59 26.72 20.17
N ASP A 119 25.50 27.36 19.00
CA ASP A 119 25.66 28.83 18.83
C ASP A 119 24.65 29.65 19.65
N ALA A 120 23.61 29.02 20.19
CA ALA A 120 22.60 29.67 21.03
C ALA A 120 22.92 29.59 22.54
N THR A 121 23.95 28.85 22.94
CA THR A 121 24.34 28.68 24.34
C THR A 121 24.93 29.97 24.89
N ASP A 122 24.48 30.41 26.06
CA ASP A 122 25.09 31.50 26.83
C ASP A 122 25.51 30.95 28.20
N GLY A 123 26.77 31.10 28.58
CA GLY A 123 27.26 30.55 29.84
C GLY A 123 28.74 30.25 29.88
N THR A 124 29.19 29.69 30.99
CA THR A 124 30.58 29.26 31.18
C THR A 124 30.61 27.79 31.53
N VAL A 125 31.47 27.06 30.83
CA VAL A 125 31.76 25.65 31.06
C VAL A 125 33.25 25.51 31.30
N TYR A 126 33.59 24.74 32.34
CA TYR A 126 34.95 24.29 32.59
C TYR A 126 35.08 22.85 32.17
N PHE A 127 36.27 22.48 31.69
CA PHE A 127 36.64 21.09 31.49
C PHE A 127 38.03 20.81 32.04
N ALA A 128 38.29 19.57 32.43
CA ALA A 128 39.62 19.12 32.82
C ALA A 128 39.96 17.77 32.17
N VAL A 129 41.24 17.58 31.84
CA VAL A 129 41.77 16.31 31.33
C VAL A 129 43.18 16.03 31.87
N LEU A 130 43.43 14.79 32.30
CA LEU A 130 44.76 14.29 32.64
C LEU A 130 45.41 13.59 31.44
N ILE A 131 46.58 14.07 31.04
CA ILE A 131 47.33 13.53 29.89
C ILE A 131 48.78 13.23 30.30
N GLN A 132 49.26 12.04 29.97
CA GLN A 132 50.67 11.69 30.05
C GLN A 132 51.17 11.18 28.69
N LEU A 133 52.38 11.60 28.31
CA LEU A 133 53.07 11.10 27.12
C LEU A 133 54.15 10.10 27.53
N ASP A 134 54.40 9.10 26.67
CA ASP A 134 55.61 8.28 26.76
C ASP A 134 56.84 8.99 26.15
N SER A 135 57.95 8.27 25.92
CA SER A 135 59.09 8.81 25.17
C SER A 135 58.69 9.24 23.77
N ILE A 136 58.97 10.49 23.43
CA ILE A 136 58.65 11.10 22.13
C ILE A 136 59.86 10.92 21.24
N ASP A 137 59.83 9.88 20.42
CA ASP A 137 60.96 9.54 19.56
C ASP A 137 60.88 10.20 18.18
N SER A 138 59.71 10.73 17.79
CA SER A 138 59.51 11.46 16.52
C SER A 138 58.42 12.56 16.62
N PRO A 139 58.66 13.77 16.06
CA PRO A 139 57.70 14.88 16.06
C PRO A 139 56.52 14.73 15.06
N GLU A 140 56.43 13.63 14.31
CA GLU A 140 55.42 13.43 13.23
C GLU A 140 54.24 12.53 13.65
N ASN A 141 54.01 12.38 14.95
CA ASN A 141 53.03 11.45 15.51
C ASN A 141 51.92 12.24 16.24
N TYR A 142 50.79 12.43 15.55
CA TYR A 142 49.62 13.15 16.04
C TYR A 142 48.95 12.42 17.22
N ARG A 143 48.72 13.11 18.34
CA ARG A 143 48.04 12.59 19.55
C ARG A 143 47.26 13.71 20.23
N GLY A 144 46.03 13.48 20.68
CA GLY A 144 45.31 14.51 21.42
C GLY A 144 43.88 14.20 21.88
N LEU A 145 43.35 15.13 22.67
CA LEU A 145 41.93 15.28 22.99
C LEU A 145 41.29 16.18 21.93
N GLU A 146 40.15 15.77 21.40
CA GLU A 146 39.39 16.49 20.37
C GLU A 146 37.93 16.65 20.77
N MET A 147 37.29 17.73 20.33
CA MET A 147 35.84 17.93 20.45
C MET A 147 35.24 18.29 19.10
N HIS A 148 34.04 17.75 18.82
CA HIS A 148 33.40 17.80 17.50
C HIS A 148 31.95 18.27 17.55
N ASN A 149 31.36 18.51 16.37
CA ASN A 149 29.94 18.76 16.14
C ASN A 149 29.47 18.06 14.85
N GLY A 150 28.47 17.17 14.93
CA GLY A 150 27.81 16.53 13.79
C GLY A 150 28.40 15.19 13.33
N GLY A 151 29.60 14.82 13.76
CA GLY A 151 30.28 13.56 13.41
C GLY A 151 31.67 13.45 14.01
N PHE A 152 32.33 12.29 13.90
CA PHE A 152 33.70 12.10 14.42
C PHE A 152 34.81 12.17 13.34
N ASP A 153 34.58 12.81 12.21
CA ASP A 153 35.51 12.89 11.07
C ASP A 153 36.45 14.12 11.09
N ASP A 154 37.56 14.03 10.35
CA ASP A 154 38.69 14.96 10.41
C ASP A 154 38.50 16.33 9.72
N ALA A 155 37.58 16.45 8.76
CA ALA A 155 37.67 17.53 7.77
C ALA A 155 36.63 18.66 7.92
N GLY A 156 35.54 18.46 8.68
CA GLY A 156 34.49 19.48 8.85
C GLY A 156 33.92 19.60 10.27
N ASN A 157 33.95 18.52 11.05
CA ASN A 157 33.23 18.42 12.31
C ASN A 157 34.09 18.70 13.56
N ARG A 158 35.42 18.56 13.47
CA ARG A 158 36.35 18.93 14.56
C ARG A 158 36.33 20.43 14.82
N LYS A 159 36.18 20.85 16.09
CA LYS A 159 36.13 22.28 16.49
C LYS A 159 37.27 22.70 17.42
N LEU A 160 37.65 21.84 18.36
CA LEU A 160 38.69 22.11 19.36
C LEU A 160 39.61 20.89 19.51
N GLN A 161 40.91 21.13 19.70
CA GLN A 161 41.85 20.07 20.07
C GLN A 161 42.99 20.55 20.97
N ILE A 162 43.45 19.66 21.85
CA ILE A 162 44.71 19.75 22.59
C ILE A 162 45.59 18.60 22.09
N VAL A 163 46.68 18.94 21.38
CA VAL A 163 47.39 17.98 20.50
C VAL A 163 48.92 18.09 20.59
N THR A 164 49.62 17.04 20.20
CA THR A 164 51.05 17.03 19.83
C THR A 164 51.25 16.37 18.46
N GLY A 165 52.28 16.73 17.70
CA GLY A 165 52.70 16.04 16.48
C GLY A 165 51.95 16.41 15.19
N GLU A 166 51.03 17.38 15.25
CA GLU A 166 50.29 17.85 14.06
C GLU A 166 51.01 19.00 13.36
N PRO A 167 51.21 18.93 12.03
CA PRO A 167 51.76 20.03 11.26
C PRO A 167 50.96 21.33 11.42
N GLY A 168 51.59 22.38 11.94
CA GLY A 168 51.01 23.73 11.99
C GLY A 168 50.26 24.08 13.27
N ALA A 169 50.23 23.18 14.26
CA ALA A 169 49.58 23.44 15.54
C ALA A 169 50.36 24.41 16.46
N ALA A 170 51.69 24.60 16.28
CA ALA A 170 52.49 25.60 17.00
C ALA A 170 53.86 25.85 16.35
N ALA A 171 54.70 26.69 16.96
CA ALA A 171 56.04 27.05 16.45
C ALA A 171 57.01 25.84 16.32
N ASN A 172 56.71 24.72 16.98
CA ASN A 172 57.33 23.41 16.78
C ASN A 172 56.24 22.33 16.91
N ASP A 173 56.11 21.45 15.91
CA ASP A 173 55.07 20.40 15.88
C ASP A 173 55.22 19.36 17.02
N ALA A 174 56.31 19.40 17.79
CA ALA A 174 56.51 18.56 18.96
C ALA A 174 55.83 19.07 20.25
N ASN A 175 55.42 20.34 20.32
CA ASN A 175 54.85 20.91 21.55
C ASN A 175 53.39 20.52 21.74
N PHE A 176 52.92 20.55 23.00
CA PHE A 176 51.49 20.59 23.25
C PHE A 176 50.94 21.87 22.64
N ALA A 177 49.87 21.76 21.87
CA ALA A 177 49.27 22.85 21.15
C ALA A 177 47.75 22.85 21.34
N LEU A 178 47.18 24.05 21.45
CA LEU A 178 45.75 24.27 21.28
C LEU A 178 45.49 24.65 19.83
N ARG A 179 44.47 24.05 19.20
CA ARG A 179 43.97 24.53 17.92
C ARG A 179 42.45 24.61 17.93
N LEU A 180 41.93 25.66 17.31
CA LEU A 180 40.51 25.84 17.00
C LEU A 180 40.34 25.86 15.48
N PHE A 181 39.34 25.13 15.01
CA PHE A 181 39.01 25.06 13.60
C PHE A 181 37.84 25.98 13.30
N GLU A 182 38.14 27.08 12.60
CA GLU A 182 37.12 27.95 12.01
C GLU A 182 37.31 28.04 10.50
N ASN A 183 36.20 28.06 9.76
CA ASN A 183 36.15 28.12 8.29
C ASN A 183 36.91 29.31 7.66
N THR A 184 37.36 30.30 8.46
CA THR A 184 38.01 31.52 7.97
C THR A 184 39.34 31.89 8.65
N ALA A 185 39.74 31.24 9.74
CA ALA A 185 41.05 31.41 10.39
C ALA A 185 41.41 30.22 11.29
N ASP A 186 42.65 29.72 11.21
CA ASP A 186 43.20 28.76 12.17
C ASP A 186 43.74 29.51 13.39
N PHE A 187 43.15 29.31 14.57
CA PHE A 187 43.73 29.79 15.83
C PHE A 187 44.59 28.70 16.44
N SER A 188 45.85 29.01 16.74
CA SER A 188 46.78 28.07 17.36
C SER A 188 47.65 28.71 18.44
N ALA A 189 47.89 27.97 19.53
CA ALA A 189 48.80 28.38 20.61
C ALA A 189 49.68 27.23 21.07
N ASP A 190 50.92 27.57 21.41
CA ASP A 190 51.86 26.69 22.09
C ASP A 190 51.51 26.62 23.60
N LEU A 191 51.11 25.43 24.07
CA LEU A 191 50.83 25.12 25.47
C LEU A 191 52.07 24.60 26.21
N GLY A 192 53.23 24.54 25.53
CA GLY A 192 54.52 24.22 26.10
C GLY A 192 55.12 22.91 25.58
N ALA A 193 56.40 22.70 25.92
CA ALA A 193 57.15 21.52 25.52
C ALA A 193 56.47 20.23 26.00
N PRO A 194 56.56 19.14 25.23
CA PRO A 194 56.01 17.89 25.67
C PRO A 194 56.92 17.28 26.75
N ASP A 195 56.35 16.59 27.72
CA ASP A 195 57.10 15.86 28.73
C ASP A 195 56.36 14.60 29.18
N THR A 196 57.07 13.72 29.86
CA THR A 196 56.57 12.41 30.30
C THR A 196 55.88 12.46 31.66
N ASN A 197 55.65 13.65 32.24
CA ASN A 197 54.88 13.75 33.47
C ASN A 197 53.39 13.81 33.15
N VAL A 198 52.56 13.57 34.16
CA VAL A 198 51.12 13.82 34.08
C VAL A 198 50.90 15.32 33.98
N ASN A 199 50.21 15.74 32.93
CA ASN A 199 49.83 17.12 32.69
C ASN A 199 48.32 17.26 32.85
N LEU A 200 47.91 18.16 33.76
CA LEU A 200 46.52 18.55 33.90
C LEU A 200 46.26 19.76 33.01
N PHE A 201 45.35 19.61 32.05
CA PHE A 201 44.81 20.73 31.30
C PHE A 201 43.45 21.09 31.86
N VAL A 202 43.27 22.35 32.25
CA VAL A 202 41.98 22.89 32.66
C VAL A 202 41.59 23.95 31.64
N GLY A 203 40.42 23.80 31.03
CA GLY A 203 39.87 24.74 30.08
C GLY A 203 38.64 25.45 30.61
N LYS A 204 38.48 26.71 30.22
CA LYS A 204 37.29 27.52 30.45
C LYS A 204 36.77 27.99 29.11
N ILE A 205 35.58 27.56 28.74
CA ILE A 205 34.85 28.02 27.56
C ILE A 205 33.75 28.95 28.04
N THR A 206 33.70 30.16 27.47
CA THR A 206 32.58 31.07 27.66
C THR A 206 31.85 31.17 26.33
N PHE A 207 30.65 30.59 26.30
CA PHE A 207 29.73 30.66 25.17
C PHE A 207 28.93 31.95 25.25
N SER A 208 28.67 32.55 24.10
CA SER A 208 27.89 33.76 23.94
C SER A 208 26.86 33.58 22.84
N ALA A 209 25.61 33.92 23.13
CA ALA A 209 24.55 33.99 22.12
C ALA A 209 24.78 35.09 21.05
N THR A 210 25.90 35.83 21.08
CA THR A 210 26.27 36.82 20.07
C THR A 210 27.32 36.20 19.14
N GLY A 211 27.06 36.15 17.83
CA GLY A 211 28.01 35.58 16.88
C GLY A 211 29.40 36.21 16.92
N GLY A 212 30.42 35.36 16.87
CA GLY A 212 31.83 35.63 17.15
C GLY A 212 32.10 35.99 18.61
N GLY A 213 31.23 35.59 19.54
CA GLY A 213 31.25 36.03 20.94
C GLY A 213 31.96 35.09 21.89
N ASP A 214 32.30 33.88 21.44
CA ASP A 214 32.86 32.86 22.32
C ASP A 214 34.33 33.12 22.63
N SER A 215 34.76 32.58 23.76
CA SER A 215 36.15 32.61 24.17
C SER A 215 36.56 31.36 24.92
N ILE A 216 37.85 31.01 24.81
CA ILE A 216 38.44 29.87 25.51
C ILE A 216 39.73 30.31 26.19
N SER A 217 39.95 29.83 27.42
CA SER A 217 41.21 29.95 28.14
C SER A 217 41.66 28.58 28.63
N ILE A 218 42.94 28.24 28.42
CA ILE A 218 43.52 26.95 28.82
C ILE A 218 44.67 27.18 29.80
N TRP A 219 44.66 26.46 30.91
CA TRP A 219 45.77 26.33 31.85
C TRP A 219 46.39 24.94 31.69
N ARG A 220 47.72 24.90 31.61
CA ARG A 220 48.49 23.67 31.81
C ARG A 220 49.11 23.69 33.20
N ASN A 221 48.88 22.64 33.96
CA ASN A 221 49.39 22.45 35.33
C ASN A 221 49.15 23.68 36.23
N PRO A 222 47.87 24.05 36.50
CA PRO A 222 47.54 25.21 37.32
C PRO A 222 48.19 25.10 38.71
N GLY A 223 48.63 26.24 39.25
CA GLY A 223 49.35 26.28 40.53
C GLY A 223 48.46 26.13 41.78
N ASN A 224 47.13 26.10 41.60
CA ASN A 224 46.17 25.91 42.68
C ASN A 224 44.87 25.31 42.11
N LEU A 225 44.43 24.18 42.67
CA LEU A 225 43.19 23.53 42.26
C LEU A 225 41.95 24.03 43.01
N GLY A 226 42.07 24.61 44.20
CA GLY A 226 40.91 25.15 44.93
C GLY A 226 40.39 26.50 44.43
N SER A 227 41.09 27.20 43.53
CA SER A 227 40.71 28.54 43.08
C SER A 227 41.30 28.94 41.73
N GLU A 228 40.44 29.24 40.75
CA GLU A 228 40.82 29.85 39.45
C GLU A 228 41.65 31.12 39.65
N SER A 229 41.27 31.98 40.59
CA SER A 229 41.97 33.25 40.81
C SER A 229 43.40 33.09 41.36
N ALA A 230 43.68 31.95 42.00
CA ALA A 230 44.98 31.62 42.58
C ALA A 230 45.82 30.69 41.68
N SER A 231 45.24 30.17 40.59
CA SER A 231 45.88 29.18 39.71
C SER A 231 46.95 29.78 38.79
N GLY A 232 46.95 31.11 38.61
CA GLY A 232 47.84 31.84 37.72
C GLY A 232 47.17 32.24 36.41
N ALA A 233 47.92 32.88 35.50
CA ALA A 233 47.39 33.27 34.20
C ALA A 233 47.25 32.05 33.26
N PRO A 234 46.22 32.01 32.40
CA PRO A 234 46.07 30.94 31.41
C PRO A 234 47.28 30.92 30.46
N THR A 235 47.61 29.72 30.00
CA THR A 235 48.69 29.46 29.04
C THR A 235 48.32 29.98 27.66
N ALA A 236 47.04 29.83 27.27
CA ALA A 236 46.50 30.37 26.03
C ALA A 236 45.09 30.93 26.25
N THR A 237 44.76 32.01 25.55
CA THR A 237 43.42 32.59 25.51
C THR A 237 43.08 33.03 24.08
N PHE A 238 41.92 32.60 23.60
CA PHE A 238 41.35 33.02 22.32
C PHE A 238 39.93 33.53 22.51
N SER A 239 39.50 34.39 21.61
CA SER A 239 38.14 34.95 21.59
C SER A 239 37.81 35.38 20.17
N GLY A 240 36.52 35.47 19.83
CA GLY A 240 36.10 36.00 18.54
C GLY A 240 35.65 34.94 17.55
N PHE A 241 35.20 33.78 18.03
CA PHE A 241 34.79 32.60 17.27
C PHE A 241 33.43 32.11 17.80
N ASP A 242 32.82 31.13 17.11
CA ASP A 242 31.58 30.46 17.56
C ASP A 242 31.82 28.94 17.65
N LEU A 243 31.70 28.39 18.86
CA LEU A 243 31.90 26.96 19.13
C LEU A 243 30.56 26.23 19.26
N GLN A 244 30.49 25.09 18.58
CA GLN A 244 29.42 24.10 18.74
C GLN A 244 30.06 22.77 19.07
N LEU A 245 29.57 22.07 20.07
CA LEU A 245 30.16 20.82 20.56
C LEU A 245 29.04 19.84 20.91
N ASP A 246 29.05 18.64 20.36
CA ASP A 246 28.12 17.57 20.73
C ASP A 246 28.82 16.30 21.25
N ARG A 247 30.15 16.23 21.12
CA ARG A 247 30.92 15.03 21.49
C ARG A 247 32.38 15.33 21.80
N VAL A 248 32.99 14.42 22.55
CA VAL A 248 34.41 14.40 22.90
C VAL A 248 35.06 13.12 22.39
N SER A 249 36.32 13.20 21.96
CA SER A 249 37.06 12.03 21.47
C SER A 249 38.54 12.11 21.79
N VAL A 250 39.17 10.95 21.85
CA VAL A 250 40.61 10.78 22.03
C VAL A 250 41.20 10.13 20.79
N ALA A 251 42.35 10.62 20.32
CA ALA A 251 42.85 10.27 18.99
C ALA A 251 44.37 10.08 18.92
N ARG A 252 44.79 9.13 18.07
CA ARG A 252 46.21 8.83 17.77
C ARG A 252 46.41 8.50 16.28
N PHE A 253 47.34 9.19 15.63
CA PHE A 253 47.73 8.95 14.24
C PHE A 253 49.25 9.02 14.02
N ASN A 254 49.84 8.05 13.30
CA ASN A 254 51.28 8.01 12.99
C ASN A 254 51.59 8.49 11.56
N ASN A 255 52.20 9.65 11.34
CA ASN A 255 52.40 10.14 9.96
C ASN A 255 53.60 9.50 9.22
N GLY A 256 54.29 8.52 9.82
CA GLY A 256 55.45 7.85 9.23
C GLY A 256 55.09 6.62 8.40
N THR A 257 55.68 6.49 7.19
CA THR A 257 55.61 5.25 6.38
C THR A 257 55.94 4.03 7.22
N PRO A 258 55.26 2.88 7.05
CA PRO A 258 55.52 1.66 7.82
C PRO A 258 56.96 1.24 7.59
N ASP A 259 57.83 1.54 8.55
CA ASP A 259 59.19 1.04 8.55
C ASP A 259 59.12 -0.43 8.94
N GLY A 260 59.17 -1.26 7.90
CA GLY A 260 59.37 -2.68 8.05
C GLY A 260 60.71 -2.94 8.73
N GLU A 261 60.74 -2.92 10.06
CA GLU A 261 61.62 -3.67 10.95
C GLU A 261 61.21 -3.39 12.41
N GLY A 262 61.22 -4.44 13.25
CA GLY A 262 60.72 -4.40 14.62
C GLY A 262 61.55 -3.53 15.57
N GLY A 263 61.17 -2.26 15.70
CA GLY A 263 61.57 -1.39 16.80
C GLY A 263 60.61 -1.52 17.99
N THR A 264 61.14 -1.94 19.13
CA THR A 264 60.48 -1.95 20.44
C THR A 264 60.60 -0.57 21.12
N THR A 265 59.54 -0.21 21.86
CA THR A 265 59.43 0.79 22.94
C THR A 265 59.55 2.28 22.60
N GLY A 266 58.44 3.00 22.77
CA GLY A 266 58.44 4.43 23.14
C GLY A 266 57.72 5.38 22.18
N ASN A 267 56.39 5.57 22.31
CA ASN A 267 55.59 6.66 21.68
C ASN A 267 54.08 6.62 22.14
N GLY A 268 53.77 6.03 23.30
CA GLY A 268 52.43 5.95 23.89
C GLY A 268 51.82 7.30 24.28
N PHE A 269 50.49 7.28 24.40
CA PHE A 269 49.62 8.38 24.81
C PHE A 269 48.67 7.80 25.86
N ILE A 270 48.63 8.42 27.04
CA ILE A 270 47.85 7.95 28.19
C ILE A 270 46.89 9.05 28.63
N LEU A 271 45.62 8.70 28.81
CA LEU A 271 44.56 9.58 29.31
C LEU A 271 43.72 8.84 30.33
N ASP A 272 43.34 9.47 31.43
CA ASP A 272 42.56 8.82 32.50
C ASP A 272 41.19 9.46 32.70
N GLU A 273 41.13 10.77 32.90
CA GLU A 273 39.90 11.38 33.39
C GLU A 273 39.48 12.59 32.53
N ILE A 274 38.19 12.67 32.23
CA ILE A 274 37.55 13.81 31.55
C ILE A 274 36.41 14.32 32.41
N ARG A 275 36.45 15.60 32.77
CA ARG A 275 35.40 16.27 33.55
C ARG A 275 34.88 17.52 32.85
N PHE A 276 33.59 17.78 32.99
CA PHE A 276 32.90 19.02 32.64
C PHE A 276 32.13 19.55 33.84
N GLY A 277 32.13 20.87 34.02
CA GLY A 277 31.44 21.51 35.14
C GLY A 277 31.16 22.98 34.88
N THR A 278 30.41 23.60 35.78
CA THR A 278 30.05 25.03 35.69
C THR A 278 31.00 25.92 36.48
N THR A 279 31.80 25.32 37.37
CA THR A 279 32.80 26.00 38.18
C THR A 279 34.18 25.35 38.08
N TRP A 280 35.20 26.10 38.51
CA TRP A 280 36.57 25.60 38.57
C TRP A 280 36.70 24.37 39.48
N SER A 281 36.03 24.35 40.64
CA SER A 281 36.10 23.24 41.60
C SER A 281 35.48 21.95 41.05
N ASP A 282 34.40 22.05 40.28
CA ASP A 282 33.71 20.88 39.70
C ASP A 282 34.69 20.00 38.91
N VAL A 283 35.64 20.62 38.22
CA VAL A 283 36.62 19.92 37.38
C VAL A 283 38.00 19.77 38.03
N THR A 284 38.17 20.16 39.31
CA THR A 284 39.48 20.15 40.00
C THR A 284 39.50 19.62 41.44
N THR A 285 38.36 19.32 42.06
CA THR A 285 38.25 18.76 43.44
C THR A 285 37.47 17.44 43.50
N VAL A 286 37.77 16.57 44.48
CA VAL A 286 37.16 15.23 44.67
C VAL A 286 36.38 15.19 46.00
N SER A 287 35.19 14.57 46.06
CA SER A 287 34.39 14.34 47.29
C SER A 287 35.09 13.30 48.19
N ASP A 288 35.11 13.51 49.52
CA ASP A 288 35.93 12.74 50.48
C ASP A 288 35.18 11.69 51.31
N GLY A 289 33.88 11.46 51.05
CA GLY A 289 33.10 10.38 51.69
C GLY A 289 32.95 10.51 53.21
N THR A 290 32.65 11.71 53.70
CA THR A 290 32.39 11.96 55.13
C THR A 290 31.06 11.29 55.56
N ASP A 291 31.04 10.62 56.71
CA ASP A 291 29.89 9.94 57.36
C ASP A 291 29.82 10.47 58.81
N THR A 292 28.89 11.39 59.07
CA THR A 292 28.82 12.27 60.26
C THR A 292 28.29 11.56 61.49
N ASP A 293 27.37 10.63 61.32
CA ASP A 293 26.71 9.91 62.43
C ASP A 293 27.23 8.48 62.61
N GLY A 294 27.99 7.97 61.64
CA GLY A 294 28.73 6.71 61.69
C GLY A 294 27.87 5.48 61.44
N ASP A 295 26.72 5.63 60.77
CA ASP A 295 25.82 4.53 60.42
C ASP A 295 26.26 3.76 59.15
N GLY A 296 27.22 4.31 58.41
CA GLY A 296 27.81 3.73 57.21
C GLY A 296 27.33 4.32 55.89
N LEU A 297 26.41 5.30 55.92
CA LEU A 297 26.01 6.11 54.78
C LEU A 297 26.85 7.40 54.69
N PRO A 298 27.26 7.88 53.50
CA PRO A 298 27.95 9.16 53.37
C PRO A 298 26.99 10.36 53.41
N ASP A 299 27.36 11.43 54.11
CA ASP A 299 26.59 12.68 54.25
C ASP A 299 26.12 13.23 52.90
N ASP A 300 27.01 13.25 51.91
CA ASP A 300 26.73 13.79 50.58
C ASP A 300 25.64 12.97 49.86
N TRP A 301 25.60 11.64 50.08
CA TRP A 301 24.60 10.74 49.51
C TRP A 301 23.26 10.86 50.24
N GLU A 302 23.27 10.92 51.57
CA GLU A 302 22.06 11.09 52.38
C GLU A 302 21.34 12.40 52.05
N ILE A 303 22.08 13.52 51.97
CA ILE A 303 21.53 14.83 51.62
C ILE A 303 20.98 14.84 50.20
N ALA A 304 21.68 14.22 49.24
CA ALA A 304 21.24 14.13 47.84
C ALA A 304 19.91 13.38 47.72
N ASN A 305 19.73 12.36 48.55
CA ASN A 305 18.54 11.52 48.58
C ASN A 305 17.53 11.92 49.67
N GLY A 306 17.59 13.17 50.17
CA GLY A 306 16.57 13.72 51.06
C GLY A 306 16.50 13.11 52.46
N LEU A 307 17.53 12.37 52.87
CA LEU A 307 17.72 11.77 54.18
C LEU A 307 18.40 12.79 55.14
N ASP A 308 18.48 12.47 56.43
CA ASP A 308 19.07 13.35 57.47
C ASP A 308 20.45 12.79 57.87
N GLU A 309 21.51 13.52 57.53
CA GLU A 309 22.93 13.13 57.72
C GLU A 309 23.39 13.05 59.20
N ASN A 310 22.45 13.09 60.15
CA ASN A 310 22.71 13.08 61.59
C ASN A 310 21.90 12.00 62.34
N ASP A 311 21.21 11.11 61.62
CA ASP A 311 20.31 10.09 62.17
C ASP A 311 20.96 8.69 62.21
N ASP A 312 21.75 8.43 63.27
CA ASP A 312 22.52 7.19 63.47
C ASP A 312 21.72 5.87 63.64
N GLY A 313 20.40 5.90 63.44
CA GLY A 313 19.52 4.74 63.54
C GLY A 313 19.30 4.19 64.96
N THR A 314 19.66 4.89 66.05
CA THR A 314 19.43 4.38 67.43
C THR A 314 18.19 5.04 68.11
N VAL A 315 17.13 4.36 68.61
CA VAL A 315 16.97 3.12 69.38
C VAL A 315 15.56 2.48 69.20
N GLY A 316 15.47 1.22 68.73
CA GLY A 316 14.20 0.46 68.76
C GLY A 316 14.10 -0.86 67.98
N GLU A 317 15.15 -1.27 67.27
CA GLU A 317 15.05 -2.24 66.17
C GLU A 317 14.76 -3.69 66.58
N SER A 318 13.70 -4.23 66.00
CA SER A 318 13.45 -5.67 65.96
C SER A 318 13.14 -6.10 64.53
N SER A 319 14.19 -6.28 63.74
CA SER A 319 14.25 -6.86 62.37
C SER A 319 14.03 -5.87 61.20
N PRO A 320 14.58 -6.16 60.00
CA PRO A 320 14.32 -5.41 58.77
C PRO A 320 12.82 -5.16 58.53
N GLY A 321 12.44 -3.97 58.07
CA GLY A 321 11.03 -3.56 57.86
C GLY A 321 10.29 -3.05 59.11
N ALA A 322 10.99 -2.76 60.20
CA ALA A 322 10.40 -2.16 61.39
C ALA A 322 10.33 -0.62 61.25
N LYS A 323 9.12 -0.07 61.06
CA LYS A 323 8.83 1.38 60.93
C LYS A 323 9.28 2.24 62.12
N ASP A 324 10.57 2.58 62.16
CA ASP A 324 11.26 3.43 63.14
C ASP A 324 12.38 4.21 62.41
N GLY A 325 12.09 5.47 62.03
CA GLY A 325 12.98 6.34 61.24
C GLY A 325 12.96 6.03 59.73
N ILE A 326 12.93 7.05 58.87
CA ILE A 326 13.10 6.89 57.41
C ILE A 326 14.53 7.24 56.96
N ASN A 327 15.37 7.79 57.84
CA ASN A 327 16.62 8.42 57.42
C ASN A 327 17.87 7.53 57.60
N GLY A 328 18.01 6.82 58.72
CA GLY A 328 19.21 6.00 58.97
C GLY A 328 19.29 4.73 58.10
N ALA A 329 20.43 4.06 58.13
CA ALA A 329 20.78 2.88 57.32
C ALA A 329 19.75 1.74 57.20
N LEU A 330 18.90 1.52 58.22
CA LEU A 330 17.82 0.50 58.18
C LEU A 330 16.43 1.06 57.85
N GLY A 331 16.33 2.35 57.52
CA GLY A 331 15.12 3.01 57.05
C GLY A 331 14.71 2.55 55.65
N ASP A 332 13.41 2.62 55.37
CA ASP A 332 12.76 2.19 54.12
C ASP A 332 11.65 3.24 53.83
N PRO A 333 11.99 4.35 53.14
CA PRO A 333 11.10 5.51 52.98
C PRO A 333 9.94 5.31 52.00
N ASP A 334 10.13 4.52 50.96
CA ASP A 334 9.18 4.23 49.88
C ASP A 334 8.42 2.90 50.05
N ILE A 335 8.85 2.03 50.98
CA ILE A 335 8.14 0.83 51.45
C ILE A 335 8.13 -0.28 50.40
N ASP A 336 9.27 -0.48 49.76
CA ASP A 336 9.50 -1.50 48.73
C ASP A 336 10.17 -2.77 49.32
N SER A 337 10.64 -2.70 50.57
CA SER A 337 11.39 -3.73 51.33
C SER A 337 12.91 -3.76 51.08
N SER A 338 13.45 -2.82 50.31
CA SER A 338 14.83 -2.37 50.36
C SER A 338 15.03 -1.42 51.55
N ASN A 339 16.27 -1.14 51.94
CA ASN A 339 16.54 -0.11 52.95
C ASN A 339 17.70 0.76 52.49
N ASN A 340 17.85 1.94 53.09
CA ASN A 340 18.84 2.94 52.68
C ASN A 340 20.26 2.36 52.52
N ALA A 341 20.67 1.41 53.36
CA ALA A 341 21.98 0.74 53.22
C ALA A 341 22.05 -0.25 52.04
N GLN A 342 20.96 -0.95 51.73
CA GLN A 342 20.85 -1.81 50.54
C GLN A 342 20.79 -0.95 49.27
N GLU A 343 20.04 0.15 49.28
CA GLU A 343 19.88 1.07 48.15
C GLU A 343 21.18 1.80 47.87
N TYR A 344 21.86 2.31 48.90
CA TYR A 344 23.21 2.86 48.77
C TYR A 344 24.21 1.85 48.18
N ALA A 345 24.13 0.58 48.59
CA ALA A 345 25.02 -0.46 48.09
C ALA A 345 24.72 -0.88 46.64
N ARG A 346 23.48 -0.71 46.19
CA ARG A 346 23.00 -1.08 44.84
C ARG A 346 22.93 0.10 43.88
N GLY A 347 23.00 1.33 44.38
CA GLY A 347 22.86 2.56 43.59
C GLY A 347 21.41 2.95 43.29
N THR A 348 20.43 2.33 43.94
CA THR A 348 19.00 2.61 43.75
C THR A 348 18.52 3.81 44.57
N ASN A 349 17.32 4.31 44.29
CA ASN A 349 16.82 5.55 44.88
C ASN A 349 15.95 5.27 46.11
N PRO A 350 16.35 5.69 47.34
CA PRO A 350 15.61 5.42 48.58
C PRO A 350 14.27 6.17 48.73
N GLN A 351 13.79 6.79 47.66
CA GLN A 351 12.47 7.45 47.60
C GLN A 351 11.62 6.91 46.45
N ASP A 352 12.11 5.91 45.73
CA ASP A 352 11.46 5.32 44.57
C ASP A 352 11.42 3.80 44.72
N ALA A 353 10.22 3.23 44.74
CA ALA A 353 10.04 1.82 45.06
C ALA A 353 10.40 0.86 43.90
N ASP A 354 10.69 1.42 42.73
CA ASP A 354 10.89 0.76 41.44
C ASP A 354 11.83 1.69 40.65
N SER A 355 13.13 1.54 40.84
CA SER A 355 14.14 2.52 40.43
C SER A 355 14.38 2.56 38.91
N ASP A 356 13.99 1.53 38.17
CA ASP A 356 14.10 1.40 36.71
C ASP A 356 12.76 1.34 35.97
N ASP A 357 11.63 1.50 36.68
CA ASP A 357 10.26 1.61 36.18
C ASP A 357 9.78 0.35 35.40
N ASP A 358 10.24 -0.84 35.81
CA ASP A 358 9.99 -2.10 35.12
C ASP A 358 8.81 -2.91 35.70
N GLN A 359 8.27 -2.45 36.85
CA GLN A 359 7.19 -3.05 37.66
C GLN A 359 7.61 -4.13 38.67
N VAL A 360 8.90 -4.37 38.83
CA VAL A 360 9.49 -5.06 39.99
C VAL A 360 9.91 -3.98 41.00
N PHE A 361 10.04 -4.35 42.28
CA PHE A 361 10.45 -3.40 43.32
C PHE A 361 11.88 -3.69 43.73
N ASP A 362 12.70 -2.66 44.00
CA ASP A 362 14.14 -2.83 44.30
C ASP A 362 14.41 -3.86 45.41
N GLY A 363 13.49 -3.98 46.37
CA GLY A 363 13.54 -4.95 47.46
C GLY A 363 13.36 -6.42 47.02
N ASN A 364 12.65 -6.67 45.93
CA ASN A 364 12.48 -7.99 45.30
C ASN A 364 13.66 -8.36 44.39
N GLU A 365 14.46 -7.39 44.02
CA GLU A 365 15.56 -7.52 43.08
C GLU A 365 16.87 -7.62 43.83
N THR A 366 17.59 -8.71 43.59
CA THR A 366 18.75 -9.03 44.42
C THR A 366 20.07 -8.90 43.69
N ASN A 367 20.04 -8.64 42.38
CA ASN A 367 21.18 -8.62 41.47
C ASN A 367 22.08 -9.84 41.71
N THR A 368 21.44 -11.01 41.77
CA THR A 368 22.13 -12.31 41.93
C THR A 368 22.21 -13.09 40.62
N GLY A 369 21.48 -12.69 39.58
CA GLY A 369 21.36 -13.39 38.30
C GLY A 369 20.71 -14.77 38.45
N ILE A 370 19.90 -14.99 39.49
CA ILE A 370 19.24 -16.26 39.78
C ILE A 370 17.83 -16.01 40.29
N PHE A 371 16.82 -16.40 39.51
CA PHE A 371 15.45 -16.35 39.95
C PHE A 371 15.16 -17.36 41.07
N SER A 372 14.74 -16.85 42.23
CA SER A 372 14.35 -17.67 43.37
C SER A 372 12.84 -17.64 43.64
N SER A 373 12.16 -16.52 43.38
CA SER A 373 10.71 -16.31 43.55
C SER A 373 10.32 -14.88 43.15
N ALA A 374 9.02 -14.59 42.98
CA ALA A 374 8.52 -13.22 42.76
C ALA A 374 8.83 -12.17 43.85
N THR A 375 9.43 -12.55 44.98
CA THR A 375 9.94 -11.59 46.00
C THR A 375 11.46 -11.67 46.15
N ASN A 376 12.12 -12.30 45.18
CA ASN A 376 13.57 -12.49 45.04
C ASN A 376 13.84 -12.95 43.60
N THR A 377 13.66 -12.03 42.65
CA THR A 377 13.71 -12.25 41.19
C THR A 377 15.11 -12.47 40.69
N GLY A 378 16.12 -12.00 41.42
CA GLY A 378 17.52 -12.15 41.02
C GLY A 378 18.01 -11.06 40.06
N THR A 379 17.09 -10.28 39.50
CA THR A 379 17.25 -9.17 38.56
C THR A 379 17.99 -7.97 39.17
N ASP A 380 18.49 -7.08 38.33
CA ASP A 380 19.21 -5.86 38.73
C ASP A 380 18.25 -4.66 38.83
N PRO A 381 18.04 -4.07 40.02
CA PRO A 381 17.06 -2.99 40.23
C PRO A 381 17.38 -1.63 39.58
N LEU A 382 18.29 -1.61 38.62
CA LEU A 382 18.68 -0.43 37.85
C LEU A 382 18.66 -0.72 36.34
N ASP A 383 18.26 -1.92 35.95
CA ASP A 383 18.22 -2.40 34.59
C ASP A 383 16.88 -3.06 34.33
N PRO A 384 15.95 -2.39 33.60
CA PRO A 384 14.60 -2.90 33.45
C PRO A 384 14.49 -4.20 32.63
N ASP A 385 15.61 -4.70 32.08
CA ASP A 385 15.77 -5.90 31.23
C ASP A 385 17.11 -6.58 31.59
N SER A 386 17.11 -7.38 32.65
CA SER A 386 18.32 -7.88 33.33
C SER A 386 19.14 -8.88 32.52
N ASP A 387 18.54 -9.60 31.59
CA ASP A 387 19.24 -10.54 30.70
C ASP A 387 19.44 -10.02 29.27
N GLY A 388 18.87 -8.85 28.96
CA GLY A 388 19.13 -8.07 27.75
C GLY A 388 18.47 -8.66 26.51
N ASP A 389 17.38 -9.41 26.68
CA ASP A 389 16.64 -10.03 25.59
C ASP A 389 15.58 -9.09 24.97
N GLY A 390 15.23 -8.03 25.71
CA GLY A 390 14.31 -6.94 25.35
C GLY A 390 12.90 -7.05 25.92
N LEU A 391 12.61 -8.02 26.79
CA LEU A 391 11.47 -8.01 27.71
C LEU A 391 11.83 -7.29 29.02
N ASN A 392 10.86 -6.65 29.66
CA ASN A 392 11.10 -6.07 30.98
C ASN A 392 11.01 -7.16 32.06
N ASP A 393 11.83 -7.12 33.11
CA ASP A 393 11.82 -8.18 34.13
C ASP A 393 10.43 -8.35 34.79
N GLY A 394 9.68 -7.25 34.93
CA GLY A 394 8.32 -7.24 35.46
C GLY A 394 7.27 -8.01 34.64
N VAL A 395 7.50 -8.29 33.35
CA VAL A 395 6.60 -9.16 32.54
C VAL A 395 6.96 -10.64 32.63
N GLU A 396 8.12 -10.97 33.21
CA GLU A 396 8.69 -12.30 33.25
C GLU A 396 8.54 -12.96 34.63
N SER A 397 7.41 -13.62 34.82
CA SER A 397 7.00 -14.07 36.16
C SER A 397 7.81 -15.26 36.73
N GLY A 398 8.71 -15.88 35.95
CA GLY A 398 9.42 -17.11 36.29
C GLY A 398 8.49 -18.29 36.61
N SER A 399 7.25 -18.23 36.11
CA SER A 399 6.21 -19.21 36.42
C SER A 399 6.32 -20.50 35.61
N GLY A 400 7.06 -20.47 34.49
CA GLY A 400 7.18 -21.55 33.53
C GLY A 400 5.88 -21.78 32.74
N THR A 401 5.02 -20.77 32.62
CA THR A 401 3.73 -20.85 31.90
C THR A 401 3.46 -19.54 31.18
N PHE A 402 3.47 -19.58 29.85
CA PHE A 402 3.09 -18.44 29.01
C PHE A 402 1.59 -18.11 29.14
N VAL A 403 1.28 -16.90 29.59
CA VAL A 403 -0.10 -16.40 29.70
C VAL A 403 -0.40 -15.43 28.56
N ASP A 404 0.37 -14.34 28.46
CA ASP A 404 0.35 -13.34 27.39
C ASP A 404 1.62 -12.45 27.45
N ALA A 405 1.73 -11.42 26.62
CA ALA A 405 2.90 -10.54 26.55
C ALA A 405 3.16 -9.71 27.83
N ASN A 406 2.22 -9.64 28.78
CA ASN A 406 2.41 -8.98 30.08
C ASN A 406 2.67 -9.97 31.23
N ASP A 407 2.66 -11.28 30.95
CA ASP A 407 3.01 -12.37 31.86
C ASP A 407 3.50 -13.56 31.02
N THR A 408 4.76 -13.49 30.61
CA THR A 408 5.40 -14.44 29.67
C THR A 408 5.75 -15.76 30.36
N GLY A 409 5.89 -15.75 31.68
CA GLY A 409 6.30 -16.90 32.47
C GLY A 409 7.77 -17.30 32.35
N SER A 410 8.55 -16.65 31.47
CA SER A 410 10.00 -16.82 31.31
C SER A 410 10.78 -16.41 32.57
N ASP A 411 12.04 -16.83 32.67
CA ASP A 411 12.96 -16.48 33.74
C ASP A 411 13.70 -15.17 33.38
N PRO A 412 13.52 -14.06 34.13
CA PRO A 412 14.09 -12.74 33.81
C PRO A 412 15.61 -12.62 33.94
N ASN A 413 16.32 -13.74 34.04
CA ASN A 413 17.78 -13.77 34.13
C ASN A 413 18.38 -14.70 33.07
N GLU A 414 17.58 -15.20 32.14
CA GLU A 414 17.98 -16.16 31.12
C GLU A 414 17.31 -15.78 29.80
N SER A 415 18.03 -15.07 28.94
CA SER A 415 17.53 -14.56 27.67
C SER A 415 16.89 -15.63 26.74
N ASP A 416 17.13 -16.91 26.99
CA ASP A 416 16.53 -18.07 26.30
C ASP A 416 16.16 -19.07 27.41
N THR A 417 14.95 -18.93 27.96
CA THR A 417 14.50 -19.62 29.17
C THR A 417 14.51 -21.13 29.00
N ASP A 418 14.16 -21.62 27.81
CA ASP A 418 13.98 -23.04 27.57
C ASP A 418 15.19 -23.73 26.92
N GLY A 419 16.14 -22.94 26.43
CA GLY A 419 17.46 -23.33 25.96
C GLY A 419 17.45 -23.92 24.57
N ASP A 420 16.63 -23.39 23.67
CA ASP A 420 16.47 -23.87 22.29
C ASP A 420 17.14 -23.02 21.19
N ASP A 421 17.95 -22.05 21.64
CA ASP A 421 18.74 -21.08 20.89
C ASP A 421 17.91 -19.92 20.27
N VAL A 422 16.70 -19.65 20.78
CA VAL A 422 15.90 -18.45 20.45
C VAL A 422 15.60 -17.67 21.73
N ASN A 423 15.67 -16.34 21.69
CA ASN A 423 15.46 -15.53 22.89
C ASN A 423 13.98 -15.27 23.18
N ASP A 424 13.61 -15.11 24.45
CA ASP A 424 12.22 -15.11 24.91
C ASP A 424 11.41 -13.98 24.26
N LEU A 425 11.98 -12.78 24.08
CA LEU A 425 11.37 -11.69 23.32
C LEU A 425 11.00 -12.13 21.89
N SER A 426 11.89 -12.82 21.17
CA SER A 426 11.62 -13.26 19.79
C SER A 426 10.51 -14.30 19.75
N GLU A 427 10.38 -15.12 20.78
CA GLU A 427 9.30 -16.10 20.89
C GLU A 427 7.97 -15.40 21.16
N VAL A 428 7.93 -14.49 22.14
CA VAL A 428 6.75 -13.68 22.46
C VAL A 428 6.30 -12.85 21.25
N ALA A 429 7.25 -12.22 20.54
CA ALA A 429 6.97 -11.45 19.31
C ALA A 429 6.49 -12.34 18.15
N ALA A 430 6.94 -13.60 18.08
CA ALA A 430 6.47 -14.58 17.11
C ALA A 430 5.18 -15.30 17.54
N GLY A 431 4.65 -15.00 18.73
CA GLY A 431 3.48 -15.67 19.32
C GLY A 431 3.73 -17.13 19.71
N THR A 432 4.99 -17.51 19.93
CA THR A 432 5.41 -18.84 20.39
C THR A 432 5.73 -18.82 21.89
N ASP A 433 5.69 -19.98 22.56
CA ASP A 433 5.83 -20.13 24.01
C ASP A 433 7.32 -20.21 24.43
N PRO A 434 7.87 -19.19 25.11
CA PRO A 434 9.29 -19.14 25.52
C PRO A 434 9.69 -20.15 26.60
N ASN A 435 8.73 -20.93 27.11
CA ASN A 435 8.96 -21.95 28.14
C ASN A 435 8.98 -23.37 27.56
N SER A 436 9.01 -23.53 26.23
CA SER A 436 8.83 -24.80 25.55
C SER A 436 9.77 -24.96 24.33
N PRO A 437 10.85 -25.77 24.41
CA PRO A 437 11.89 -25.92 23.36
C PRO A 437 11.41 -26.54 22.02
N ALA A 438 10.12 -26.83 21.95
CA ALA A 438 9.42 -27.33 20.79
C ALA A 438 8.59 -26.23 20.09
N SER A 439 8.56 -25.03 20.68
CA SER A 439 7.72 -23.90 20.32
C SER A 439 8.59 -22.71 19.94
N LYS A 440 9.51 -22.89 18.99
CA LYS A 440 10.40 -21.82 18.57
C LYS A 440 9.97 -21.06 17.32
N PRO A 441 10.38 -19.79 17.22
CA PRO A 441 10.51 -19.08 15.96
C PRO A 441 11.52 -19.80 15.07
N SER A 442 11.38 -19.56 13.78
CA SER A 442 12.21 -20.19 12.77
C SER A 442 13.53 -19.50 12.50
N THR A 443 14.61 -20.28 12.47
CA THR A 443 15.96 -19.75 12.28
C THR A 443 16.42 -19.80 10.82
N ALA A 444 16.10 -18.75 10.06
CA ALA A 444 16.87 -18.24 8.92
C ALA A 444 16.34 -16.85 8.63
N ASN A 445 17.20 -15.80 8.63
CA ASN A 445 16.83 -14.40 8.34
C ASN A 445 15.59 -14.30 7.46
N ALA A 446 14.45 -14.16 8.14
CA ALA A 446 13.13 -14.35 7.59
C ALA A 446 12.80 -13.00 6.93
N GLU A 447 13.26 -12.83 5.70
CA GLU A 447 13.12 -11.58 4.99
C GLU A 447 11.84 -11.67 4.17
N VAL A 448 10.91 -10.77 4.47
CA VAL A 448 9.67 -10.61 3.71
C VAL A 448 10.02 -9.86 2.43
N VAL A 449 9.80 -10.50 1.30
CA VAL A 449 10.05 -9.95 -0.04
C VAL A 449 8.83 -9.20 -0.57
N GLY A 450 7.64 -9.54 -0.11
CA GLY A 450 6.40 -8.86 -0.49
C GLY A 450 5.16 -9.59 0.03
N LEU A 451 4.14 -8.83 0.45
CA LEU A 451 2.82 -9.31 0.87
C LEU A 451 1.74 -8.59 0.06
N ASP A 452 0.74 -9.30 -0.44
CA ASP A 452 -0.44 -8.70 -1.08
C ASP A 452 -1.70 -9.46 -0.67
N TYR A 453 -2.59 -8.78 0.03
CA TYR A 453 -3.87 -9.31 0.49
C TYR A 453 -5.04 -8.87 -0.37
N PHE A 454 -4.78 -8.14 -1.46
CA PHE A 454 -5.78 -7.68 -2.41
C PHE A 454 -6.97 -6.88 -1.86
N ASP A 455 -6.91 -6.37 -0.61
CA ASP A 455 -7.90 -5.54 0.10
C ASP A 455 -8.23 -4.18 -0.53
N TYR A 456 -7.99 -4.04 -1.82
CA TYR A 456 -8.37 -2.90 -2.62
C TYR A 456 -9.87 -2.83 -2.78
N ALA A 457 -10.36 -1.61 -3.00
CA ALA A 457 -11.70 -1.42 -3.53
C ALA A 457 -11.88 -2.20 -4.85
N PRO A 458 -13.07 -2.76 -5.13
CA PRO A 458 -13.35 -3.43 -6.38
C PRO A 458 -13.01 -2.57 -7.61
N GLY A 459 -12.39 -3.15 -8.64
CA GLY A 459 -11.95 -2.41 -9.83
C GLY A 459 -10.82 -3.10 -10.62
N THR A 460 -10.16 -2.37 -11.52
CA THR A 460 -8.93 -2.87 -12.16
C THR A 460 -7.80 -2.96 -11.15
N LEU A 461 -6.89 -3.91 -11.34
CA LEU A 461 -5.63 -3.91 -10.61
C LEU A 461 -4.63 -2.84 -11.11
N ASP A 462 -4.93 -2.17 -12.23
CA ASP A 462 -4.14 -1.10 -12.83
C ASP A 462 -3.95 0.10 -11.86
N ASN A 463 -2.69 0.45 -11.59
CA ASN A 463 -2.29 1.51 -10.67
C ASN A 463 -2.74 1.30 -9.21
N ALA A 464 -3.19 0.11 -8.82
CA ALA A 464 -3.33 -0.22 -7.41
C ALA A 464 -1.93 -0.18 -6.76
N ILE A 465 -1.79 0.64 -5.73
CA ILE A 465 -0.53 0.96 -5.06
C ILE A 465 -0.34 0.21 -3.73
N GLY A 466 -1.00 -0.93 -3.51
CA GLY A 466 -0.82 -1.68 -2.25
C GLY A 466 0.02 -2.93 -2.39
N GLY A 467 -0.05 -3.72 -1.32
CA GLY A 467 0.93 -4.73 -0.99
C GLY A 467 2.08 -4.12 -0.20
N GLU A 468 2.52 -4.83 0.83
CA GLU A 468 3.60 -4.42 1.72
C GLU A 468 4.91 -5.07 1.26
N PHE A 469 6.04 -4.43 1.57
CA PHE A 469 7.40 -4.96 1.33
C PHE A 469 7.80 -5.22 -0.14
N PHE A 470 6.95 -4.88 -1.11
CA PHE A 470 7.33 -4.79 -2.53
C PHE A 470 8.20 -3.55 -2.80
N ASP A 471 9.31 -3.39 -2.07
CA ASP A 471 10.39 -2.43 -2.32
C ASP A 471 11.60 -2.84 -1.47
N TYR A 472 12.76 -2.98 -2.10
CA TYR A 472 14.01 -3.29 -1.40
C TYR A 472 15.00 -2.13 -1.56
N ASP A 473 14.84 -1.09 -0.74
CA ASP A 473 15.93 -0.21 -0.26
C ASP A 473 15.56 0.38 1.10
N ASN A 474 15.96 -0.28 2.19
CA ASN A 474 16.03 0.35 3.50
C ASN A 474 17.32 1.20 3.58
N SER A 475 17.28 2.43 3.05
CA SER A 475 18.25 3.44 3.45
C SER A 475 17.69 4.87 3.49
N THR A 476 17.52 5.33 4.74
CA THR A 476 17.40 6.72 5.22
C THR A 476 15.99 7.30 5.39
N ALA A 477 15.64 7.45 6.67
CA ALA A 477 14.63 8.33 7.26
C ALA A 477 14.13 9.50 6.39
N ASN A 478 13.11 9.27 5.55
CA ASN A 478 11.98 10.19 5.31
C ASN A 478 10.97 9.79 4.22
N ASP A 479 10.91 8.55 3.72
CA ASP A 479 9.85 8.18 2.79
C ASP A 479 8.62 7.64 3.52
N ALA A 480 7.70 8.54 3.81
CA ALA A 480 6.29 8.16 3.87
C ALA A 480 5.92 7.53 2.52
N PHE A 481 5.17 6.43 2.55
CA PHE A 481 4.70 5.70 1.37
C PHE A 481 4.10 6.67 0.32
N ILE A 482 4.88 6.99 -0.71
CA ILE A 482 4.42 7.71 -1.89
C ILE A 482 4.93 6.94 -3.10
N GLY A 483 4.00 6.29 -3.78
CA GLY A 483 4.22 5.38 -4.90
C GLY A 483 5.32 5.80 -5.88
N HIS A 484 6.25 4.88 -6.11
CA HIS A 484 7.19 4.96 -7.22
C HIS A 484 6.54 4.48 -8.53
N LEU A 485 6.54 5.37 -9.52
CA LEU A 485 6.32 5.05 -10.93
C LEU A 485 7.64 4.51 -11.52
N GLY A 486 7.76 3.20 -11.70
CA GLY A 486 8.95 2.57 -12.30
C GLY A 486 8.66 1.21 -12.95
N ASP A 487 8.37 1.25 -14.25
CA ASP A 487 8.06 0.17 -15.19
C ASP A 487 6.85 -0.73 -14.87
N GLN A 488 5.79 -0.46 -15.63
CA GLN A 488 4.52 -1.17 -15.75
C GLN A 488 4.57 -2.63 -15.30
N SER A 489 3.80 -2.92 -14.27
CA SER A 489 3.13 -4.21 -14.19
C SER A 489 2.37 -4.41 -15.51
N ALA A 490 2.84 -5.35 -16.34
CA ALA A 490 2.25 -5.65 -17.63
C ALA A 490 1.13 -6.66 -17.41
N TRP A 491 -0.06 -6.15 -17.13
CA TRP A 491 -1.28 -6.94 -17.06
C TRP A 491 -1.76 -7.21 -18.49
N PHE A 492 -2.17 -8.44 -18.75
CA PHE A 492 -2.84 -8.82 -19.98
C PHE A 492 -4.17 -9.45 -19.60
N GLY A 493 -5.25 -9.15 -20.34
CA GLY A 493 -6.57 -9.75 -20.15
C GLY A 493 -7.40 -9.13 -19.01
N ASN A 494 -8.40 -9.88 -18.54
CA ASN A 494 -9.40 -9.46 -17.54
C ASN A 494 -8.98 -9.83 -16.10
N SER A 495 -7.99 -9.11 -15.54
CA SER A 495 -7.63 -9.22 -14.12
C SER A 495 -8.22 -8.05 -13.32
N ARG A 496 -8.99 -8.33 -12.27
CA ARG A 496 -9.73 -7.32 -11.50
C ARG A 496 -9.77 -7.64 -10.01
N ILE A 497 -10.00 -6.64 -9.16
CA ILE A 497 -10.34 -6.84 -7.75
C ILE A 497 -11.86 -6.89 -7.61
N VAL A 498 -12.37 -7.88 -6.89
CA VAL A 498 -13.77 -7.97 -6.44
C VAL A 498 -13.73 -8.46 -5.00
N CYS A 499 -14.42 -7.76 -4.09
CA CYS A 499 -14.44 -8.13 -2.67
C CYS A 499 -13.04 -8.37 -2.11
N GLY A 500 -12.12 -7.42 -2.31
CA GLY A 500 -10.74 -7.52 -1.82
C GLY A 500 -9.95 -8.72 -2.37
N LYS A 501 -10.38 -9.36 -3.47
CA LYS A 501 -9.70 -10.53 -4.06
C LYS A 501 -9.35 -10.28 -5.51
N LEU A 502 -8.18 -10.75 -5.92
CA LEU A 502 -7.78 -10.72 -7.33
C LEU A 502 -8.50 -11.83 -8.09
N LEU A 503 -9.28 -11.44 -9.08
CA LEU A 503 -9.94 -12.33 -10.03
C LEU A 503 -9.19 -12.32 -11.37
N THR A 504 -8.84 -13.50 -11.87
CA THR A 504 -8.28 -13.67 -13.22
C THR A 504 -9.20 -14.54 -14.08
N GLU A 505 -9.53 -14.06 -15.28
CA GLU A 505 -10.28 -14.79 -16.32
C GLU A 505 -9.71 -14.49 -17.72
N ASN A 506 -10.12 -15.20 -18.77
CA ASN A 506 -9.80 -14.92 -20.18
C ASN A 506 -8.29 -14.87 -20.51
N ASN A 507 -7.52 -15.84 -20.00
CA ASN A 507 -6.05 -15.87 -20.14
C ASN A 507 -5.37 -14.63 -19.57
N SER A 508 -5.88 -14.14 -18.45
CA SER A 508 -5.35 -12.97 -17.80
C SER A 508 -4.31 -13.28 -16.76
N THR A 509 -3.46 -12.29 -16.51
CA THR A 509 -2.32 -12.46 -15.65
C THR A 509 -2.01 -11.21 -14.85
N ALA A 510 -1.56 -11.47 -13.63
CA ALA A 510 -1.25 -10.52 -12.62
C ALA A 510 0.22 -10.51 -12.24
N TYR A 511 0.96 -9.42 -12.50
CA TYR A 511 2.42 -9.40 -12.41
C TYR A 511 2.95 -8.46 -11.33
N ARG A 512 3.83 -8.95 -10.44
CA ARG A 512 4.55 -8.16 -9.43
C ARG A 512 6.06 -8.30 -9.64
N ALA A 513 6.76 -7.18 -9.78
CA ALA A 513 8.22 -7.16 -9.85
C ALA A 513 8.81 -7.29 -8.44
N LEU A 514 9.96 -7.96 -8.32
CA LEU A 514 10.70 -8.09 -7.05
C LEU A 514 11.85 -7.06 -6.98
N ALA A 515 11.72 -5.89 -7.61
CA ALA A 515 12.83 -4.96 -7.94
C ALA A 515 12.67 -3.54 -7.34
N GLY A 516 13.67 -3.08 -6.58
CA GLY A 516 13.77 -1.71 -6.04
C GLY A 516 14.13 -0.58 -7.05
N PRO A 517 14.38 0.65 -6.57
CA PRO A 517 13.97 1.91 -7.22
C PRO A 517 14.85 2.50 -8.35
N THR A 518 15.78 1.75 -8.96
CA THR A 518 16.65 2.32 -10.03
C THR A 518 16.29 1.88 -11.44
N ALA A 519 15.47 2.70 -12.11
CA ALA A 519 15.23 2.63 -13.54
C ALA A 519 16.53 2.80 -14.35
N GLY A 520 16.92 1.76 -15.10
CA GLY A 520 18.09 1.85 -15.98
C GLY A 520 18.59 0.54 -16.57
N GLY A 521 17.70 -0.37 -16.98
CA GLY A 521 18.00 -1.45 -17.93
C GLY A 521 19.32 -2.20 -17.73
N GLU A 522 19.48 -2.90 -16.60
CA GLU A 522 20.05 -4.25 -16.51
C GLU A 522 19.51 -4.88 -15.21
N ALA A 523 19.27 -6.19 -15.25
CA ALA A 523 18.69 -6.99 -14.17
C ALA A 523 19.27 -6.68 -12.78
N ILE A 524 18.45 -6.90 -11.75
CA ILE A 524 18.92 -7.05 -10.36
C ILE A 524 20.10 -8.01 -10.38
N SER A 525 21.30 -7.47 -10.17
CA SER A 525 22.53 -8.23 -10.02
C SER A 525 22.75 -8.68 -8.58
N GLN A 526 21.73 -8.64 -7.71
CA GLN A 526 21.86 -8.96 -6.29
C GLN A 526 21.40 -10.34 -5.84
N PHE A 527 20.73 -11.15 -6.69
CA PHE A 527 20.92 -12.61 -6.61
C PHE A 527 22.28 -13.04 -7.20
N GLY A 528 23.04 -12.09 -7.79
CA GLY A 528 24.31 -12.32 -8.47
C GLY A 528 25.55 -11.71 -7.80
N ASN A 529 25.44 -11.03 -6.66
CA ASN A 529 26.58 -10.36 -5.99
C ASN A 529 26.57 -10.47 -4.45
N LEU A 530 25.87 -11.45 -3.87
CA LEU A 530 26.16 -11.88 -2.50
C LEU A 530 27.30 -12.93 -2.51
N PRO A 531 28.26 -12.83 -1.57
CA PRO A 531 29.51 -13.56 -1.64
C PRO A 531 29.34 -15.06 -1.32
N THR A 532 29.01 -15.89 -2.31
CA THR A 532 29.35 -17.33 -2.40
C THR A 532 29.14 -18.21 -1.15
N ALA A 533 28.25 -17.86 -0.21
CA ALA A 533 28.18 -18.53 1.10
C ALA A 533 26.78 -18.77 1.71
N SER A 534 25.66 -18.32 1.13
CA SER A 534 24.31 -18.63 1.65
C SER A 534 23.48 -19.46 0.67
N ASN A 535 23.01 -20.62 1.12
CA ASN A 535 21.97 -21.42 0.46
C ASN A 535 20.65 -20.63 0.54
N GLN A 536 20.30 -19.85 -0.48
CA GLN A 536 19.08 -19.03 -0.45
C GLN A 536 17.95 -19.71 -1.22
N LYS A 537 16.81 -19.88 -0.53
CA LYS A 537 15.52 -20.31 -1.05
C LYS A 537 14.56 -19.12 -1.03
N ILE A 538 13.70 -19.01 -2.03
CA ILE A 538 12.52 -18.14 -2.01
C ILE A 538 11.32 -19.04 -1.79
N TYR A 539 10.49 -18.67 -0.83
CA TYR A 539 9.23 -19.30 -0.54
C TYR A 539 8.09 -18.37 -0.97
N PHE A 540 6.99 -18.97 -1.37
CA PHE A 540 5.75 -18.24 -1.60
C PHE A 540 4.58 -19.00 -0.97
N ARG A 541 3.55 -18.24 -0.61
CA ARG A 541 2.22 -18.71 -0.24
C ARG A 541 1.20 -17.87 -1.00
N VAL A 542 0.17 -18.52 -1.53
CA VAL A 542 -0.99 -17.82 -2.11
C VAL A 542 -2.21 -18.72 -2.02
N ASP A 543 -3.37 -18.15 -1.72
CA ASP A 543 -4.65 -18.85 -1.78
C ASP A 543 -5.24 -18.72 -3.18
N MET A 544 -5.63 -19.86 -3.77
CA MET A 544 -6.20 -19.94 -5.11
C MET A 544 -7.51 -20.71 -5.07
N THR A 545 -8.63 -20.07 -5.41
CA THR A 545 -9.92 -20.74 -5.63
C THR A 545 -10.04 -21.19 -7.09
N TYR A 546 -9.88 -22.49 -7.33
CA TYR A 546 -9.84 -23.05 -8.67
C TYR A 546 -11.23 -23.18 -9.30
N ARG A 547 -11.32 -22.98 -10.62
CA ARG A 547 -12.50 -23.32 -11.43
C ARG A 547 -12.15 -24.28 -12.56
N SER A 548 -12.91 -25.35 -12.70
CA SER A 548 -12.62 -26.51 -13.57
C SER A 548 -12.67 -26.23 -15.07
N GLU A 549 -13.34 -25.15 -15.48
CA GLU A 549 -13.32 -24.69 -16.87
C GLU A 549 -12.09 -23.83 -17.19
N SER A 550 -11.25 -23.54 -16.19
CA SER A 550 -9.99 -22.84 -16.39
C SER A 550 -9.02 -23.73 -17.14
N THR A 551 -8.41 -23.21 -18.21
CA THR A 551 -7.48 -24.00 -19.01
C THR A 551 -6.14 -24.21 -18.33
N PHE A 552 -5.75 -23.31 -17.42
CA PHE A 552 -4.59 -23.40 -16.52
C PHE A 552 -4.81 -22.39 -15.40
N ALA A 553 -4.29 -22.61 -14.21
CA ALA A 553 -4.38 -21.64 -13.11
C ALA A 553 -3.18 -21.82 -12.19
N GLY A 554 -2.34 -20.80 -12.06
CA GLY A 554 -1.14 -20.93 -11.24
C GLY A 554 -0.32 -19.66 -11.09
N LEU A 555 0.76 -19.81 -10.33
CA LEU A 555 1.77 -18.82 -10.06
C LEU A 555 3.03 -19.16 -10.85
N SER A 556 3.64 -18.16 -11.50
CA SER A 556 4.86 -18.37 -12.29
C SER A 556 5.94 -17.37 -11.95
N PHE A 557 7.17 -17.86 -11.86
CA PHE A 557 8.35 -17.04 -11.62
C PHE A 557 9.00 -16.64 -12.94
N PHE A 558 9.39 -15.38 -13.07
CA PHE A 558 9.96 -14.82 -14.29
C PHE A 558 11.35 -14.27 -14.07
N ARG A 559 12.14 -14.29 -15.15
CA ARG A 559 13.39 -13.54 -15.26
C ARG A 559 13.48 -12.91 -16.64
N ASN A 560 13.65 -11.59 -16.72
CA ASN A 560 13.74 -10.84 -18.00
C ASN A 560 12.62 -11.22 -18.99
N GLY A 561 11.38 -11.33 -18.51
CA GLY A 561 10.22 -11.69 -19.33
C GLY A 561 10.14 -13.16 -19.77
N THR A 562 11.04 -14.03 -19.30
CA THR A 562 10.99 -15.47 -19.56
C THR A 562 10.56 -16.22 -18.30
N GLU A 563 9.52 -17.04 -18.40
CA GLU A 563 9.06 -17.91 -17.32
C GLU A 563 10.15 -18.93 -16.97
N GLN A 564 10.45 -19.05 -15.69
CA GLN A 564 11.46 -19.97 -15.16
C GLN A 564 10.81 -21.23 -14.60
N MET A 565 9.65 -21.10 -13.95
CA MET A 565 8.91 -22.18 -13.31
C MET A 565 7.44 -21.77 -13.18
N PHE A 566 6.51 -22.72 -13.31
CA PHE A 566 5.08 -22.55 -13.06
C PHE A 566 4.59 -23.53 -11.99
N PHE A 567 3.74 -23.06 -11.08
CA PHE A 567 3.16 -23.80 -9.96
C PHE A 567 1.64 -23.66 -10.03
N GLY A 568 0.92 -24.77 -10.14
CA GLY A 568 -0.54 -24.77 -10.20
C GLY A 568 -1.07 -25.79 -11.20
N VAL A 569 -2.26 -25.51 -11.73
CA VAL A 569 -2.96 -26.35 -12.70
C VAL A 569 -2.37 -26.16 -14.09
N SER A 570 -1.73 -27.21 -14.63
CA SER A 570 -1.11 -27.15 -15.97
C SER A 570 -2.11 -27.05 -17.10
N GLY A 571 -1.73 -26.27 -18.12
CA GLY A 571 -2.43 -26.12 -19.39
C GLY A 571 -2.57 -27.40 -20.23
N VAL A 572 -1.70 -28.38 -20.00
CA VAL A 572 -1.61 -29.60 -20.84
C VAL A 572 -2.24 -30.80 -20.15
N ASP A 573 -1.90 -31.02 -18.88
CA ASP A 573 -2.30 -32.21 -18.13
C ASP A 573 -3.48 -31.97 -17.18
N GLN A 574 -3.91 -30.70 -16.99
CA GLN A 574 -5.07 -30.32 -16.18
C GLN A 574 -5.03 -30.91 -14.76
N GLN A 575 -3.83 -30.92 -14.18
CA GLN A 575 -3.53 -31.38 -12.82
C GLN A 575 -2.77 -30.29 -12.08
N LEU A 576 -2.92 -30.24 -10.75
CA LEU A 576 -2.11 -29.40 -9.87
C LEU A 576 -0.69 -29.96 -9.79
N GLY A 577 0.33 -29.11 -9.91
CA GLY A 577 1.72 -29.53 -9.89
C GLY A 577 2.71 -28.45 -10.30
N ILE A 578 3.91 -28.88 -10.71
CA ILE A 578 5.00 -28.00 -11.14
C ILE A 578 5.31 -28.23 -12.62
N GLU A 579 5.37 -27.16 -13.41
CA GLU A 579 5.76 -27.17 -14.83
C GLU A 579 7.10 -26.44 -15.05
N GLU A 580 8.03 -27.10 -15.76
CA GLU A 580 9.26 -26.49 -16.27
C GLU A 580 9.03 -25.74 -17.59
N PRO A 581 9.88 -24.77 -17.96
CA PRO A 581 9.75 -24.02 -19.23
C PRO A 581 9.84 -24.88 -20.49
N ASN A 582 10.36 -26.11 -20.37
CA ASN A 582 10.45 -27.09 -21.46
C ASN A 582 9.16 -27.93 -21.62
N GLY A 583 8.15 -27.72 -20.77
CA GLY A 583 6.87 -28.44 -20.72
C GLY A 583 6.91 -29.75 -19.93
N ALA A 584 7.99 -30.04 -19.19
CA ALA A 584 8.01 -31.16 -18.25
C ALA A 584 7.13 -30.82 -17.04
N PHE A 585 6.20 -31.71 -16.72
CA PHE A 585 5.22 -31.49 -15.66
C PHE A 585 5.25 -32.62 -14.63
N GLN A 586 5.22 -32.26 -13.34
CA GLN A 586 5.09 -33.19 -12.22
C GLN A 586 3.80 -32.89 -11.47
N SER A 587 2.83 -33.79 -11.57
CA SER A 587 1.54 -33.63 -10.91
C SER A 587 1.55 -34.10 -9.45
N ILE A 588 0.68 -33.48 -8.67
CA ILE A 588 0.32 -33.82 -7.29
C ILE A 588 -1.05 -34.50 -7.29
N GLU A 589 -2.08 -33.75 -7.66
CA GLU A 589 -3.46 -34.23 -7.66
C GLU A 589 -4.34 -33.55 -8.71
N SER A 590 -5.59 -34.02 -8.82
CA SER A 590 -6.59 -33.42 -9.68
C SER A 590 -7.31 -32.31 -8.91
N PRO A 591 -7.33 -31.06 -9.42
CA PRO A 591 -8.03 -29.99 -8.74
C PRO A 591 -9.55 -30.23 -8.73
N VAL A 592 -10.20 -29.74 -7.68
CA VAL A 592 -11.66 -29.77 -7.49
C VAL A 592 -12.23 -28.39 -7.82
N ASP A 593 -13.29 -28.37 -8.60
CA ASP A 593 -14.00 -27.14 -8.97
C ASP A 593 -14.53 -26.39 -7.73
N GLY A 594 -14.28 -25.09 -7.66
CA GLY A 594 -14.69 -24.22 -6.54
C GLY A 594 -13.88 -24.38 -5.25
N GLN A 595 -12.92 -25.31 -5.19
CA GLN A 595 -12.09 -25.50 -4.00
C GLN A 595 -11.00 -24.42 -3.93
N THR A 596 -10.84 -23.82 -2.74
CA THR A 596 -9.68 -22.99 -2.40
C THR A 596 -8.54 -23.87 -1.94
N TYR A 597 -7.36 -23.60 -2.49
CA TYR A 597 -6.10 -24.24 -2.18
C TYR A 597 -5.09 -23.20 -1.72
N THR A 598 -4.45 -23.42 -0.58
CA THR A 598 -3.26 -22.69 -0.17
C THR A 598 -2.06 -23.34 -0.85
N LEU A 599 -1.55 -22.67 -1.88
CA LEU A 599 -0.37 -23.10 -2.63
C LEU A 599 0.87 -22.57 -1.92
N VAL A 600 1.74 -23.48 -1.47
CA VAL A 600 3.02 -23.10 -0.87
C VAL A 600 4.14 -23.73 -1.67
N GLY A 601 5.05 -22.93 -2.20
CA GLY A 601 6.18 -23.47 -2.96
C GLY A 601 7.49 -22.80 -2.65
N ALA A 602 8.57 -23.46 -3.08
CA ALA A 602 9.92 -22.99 -2.88
C ALA A 602 10.76 -23.17 -4.15
N ILE A 603 11.62 -22.19 -4.45
CA ILE A 603 12.67 -22.29 -5.46
C ILE A 603 13.99 -21.88 -4.83
N GLY A 604 15.03 -22.70 -4.96
CA GLY A 604 16.36 -22.33 -4.48
C GLY A 604 17.35 -23.48 -4.49
N GLU A 605 18.55 -23.22 -3.99
CA GLU A 605 19.61 -24.23 -3.88
C GLU A 605 19.54 -24.94 -2.52
N ASP A 606 19.35 -26.26 -2.53
CA ASP A 606 19.43 -27.10 -1.34
C ASP A 606 20.68 -28.00 -1.45
N LEU A 607 21.64 -27.83 -0.54
CA LEU A 607 22.85 -28.67 -0.43
C LEU A 607 23.64 -28.87 -1.75
N GLY A 608 23.60 -27.87 -2.64
CA GLY A 608 24.35 -27.85 -3.90
C GLY A 608 23.58 -28.29 -5.15
N ASP A 609 22.28 -28.60 -5.03
CA ASP A 609 21.37 -28.84 -6.17
C ASP A 609 20.21 -27.83 -6.12
N ALA A 610 19.90 -27.16 -7.23
CA ALA A 610 18.70 -26.31 -7.29
C ALA A 610 17.45 -27.18 -7.35
N THR A 611 16.44 -26.84 -6.54
CA THR A 611 15.19 -27.58 -6.41
C THR A 611 13.99 -26.63 -6.53
N ALA A 612 12.89 -27.16 -7.04
CA ALA A 612 11.58 -26.53 -6.97
C ALA A 612 10.61 -27.48 -6.26
N LYS A 613 9.89 -26.97 -5.26
CA LYS A 613 8.95 -27.72 -4.43
C LYS A 613 7.58 -27.06 -4.40
N LEU A 614 6.53 -27.86 -4.30
CA LEU A 614 5.15 -27.42 -4.11
C LEU A 614 4.46 -28.30 -3.07
N PHE A 615 3.82 -27.64 -2.12
CA PHE A 615 2.99 -28.19 -1.06
C PHE A 615 1.58 -27.64 -1.25
N LEU A 616 0.59 -28.50 -0.99
CA LEU A 616 -0.81 -28.13 -1.04
C LEU A 616 -1.38 -28.14 0.38
N ASP A 617 -1.97 -27.02 0.78
CA ASP A 617 -2.59 -26.84 2.10
C ASP A 617 -1.68 -27.30 3.28
N PRO A 618 -0.38 -26.94 3.31
CA PRO A 618 0.48 -27.38 4.38
C PRO A 618 0.15 -26.71 5.71
N ASP A 619 0.44 -27.41 6.81
CA ASP A 619 0.46 -26.81 8.14
C ASP A 619 1.73 -25.98 8.32
N LEU A 620 1.62 -24.67 8.16
CA LEU A 620 2.75 -23.72 8.26
C LEU A 620 3.27 -23.54 9.69
N GLY A 621 2.54 -24.04 10.70
CA GLY A 621 3.03 -24.11 12.09
C GLY A 621 4.00 -25.26 12.34
N GLN A 622 4.29 -26.09 11.32
CA GLN A 622 5.29 -27.15 11.38
C GLN A 622 6.54 -26.77 10.56
N PRO A 623 7.73 -27.32 10.87
CA PRO A 623 8.94 -27.11 10.05
C PRO A 623 8.74 -27.51 8.58
N GLU A 624 9.51 -26.93 7.65
CA GLU A 624 9.47 -27.27 6.21
C GLU A 624 9.49 -28.81 6.03
N PRO A 625 8.44 -29.41 5.45
CA PRO A 625 8.42 -30.85 5.29
C PRO A 625 9.57 -31.33 4.39
N ALA A 626 10.21 -32.42 4.79
CA ALA A 626 11.40 -32.96 4.10
C ALA A 626 11.13 -33.47 2.67
N LEU A 627 9.85 -33.65 2.28
CA LEU A 627 9.38 -34.01 0.96
C LEU A 627 8.17 -33.14 0.63
N GLY A 628 8.20 -32.45 -0.50
CA GLY A 628 7.02 -31.83 -1.09
C GLY A 628 6.19 -32.85 -1.86
N ASP A 629 4.90 -32.56 -2.06
CA ASP A 629 4.01 -33.43 -2.83
C ASP A 629 4.38 -33.41 -4.33
N ALA A 630 4.94 -32.30 -4.82
CA ALA A 630 5.74 -32.26 -6.04
C ALA A 630 7.11 -31.66 -5.76
N ASP A 631 8.15 -32.48 -5.96
CA ASP A 631 9.55 -32.07 -5.91
C ASP A 631 10.20 -32.38 -7.27
N ILE A 632 10.84 -31.38 -7.88
CA ILE A 632 11.65 -31.58 -9.09
C ILE A 632 13.01 -30.90 -8.99
N ILE A 633 13.99 -31.47 -9.72
CA ILE A 633 15.29 -30.86 -9.98
C ILE A 633 15.19 -30.22 -11.38
N PRO A 634 15.16 -28.87 -11.49
CA PRO A 634 14.96 -28.21 -12.76
C PRO A 634 16.07 -28.53 -13.76
N SER A 635 15.73 -28.54 -15.05
CA SER A 635 16.67 -28.90 -16.12
C SER A 635 17.82 -27.90 -16.34
N ASP A 636 17.67 -26.66 -15.88
CA ASP A 636 18.72 -25.61 -15.86
C ASP A 636 18.86 -24.95 -14.47
N PRO A 637 19.41 -25.69 -13.48
CA PRO A 637 19.42 -25.25 -12.09
C PRO A 637 20.30 -24.01 -11.84
N ALA A 638 21.29 -23.76 -12.70
CA ALA A 638 22.26 -22.68 -12.54
C ALA A 638 21.73 -21.28 -12.91
N ASN A 639 20.49 -21.18 -13.43
CA ASN A 639 19.90 -19.92 -13.92
C ASN A 639 18.62 -19.50 -13.18
N LEU A 640 18.19 -20.22 -12.13
CA LEU A 640 17.00 -19.92 -11.34
C LEU A 640 17.22 -18.69 -10.45
N THR A 641 16.98 -17.52 -11.03
CA THR A 641 17.15 -16.21 -10.37
C THR A 641 15.94 -15.34 -10.73
N PRO A 642 14.78 -15.56 -10.08
CA PRO A 642 13.57 -14.84 -10.43
C PRO A 642 13.71 -13.35 -10.12
N SER A 643 13.11 -12.53 -10.96
CA SER A 643 13.02 -11.06 -10.80
C SER A 643 11.58 -10.59 -10.64
N ALA A 644 10.60 -11.49 -10.74
CA ALA A 644 9.18 -11.20 -10.71
C ALA A 644 8.34 -12.46 -10.55
N ILE A 645 7.09 -12.26 -10.14
CA ILE A 645 6.06 -13.27 -9.99
C ILE A 645 4.83 -12.91 -10.82
N ARG A 646 4.09 -13.93 -11.25
CA ARG A 646 2.83 -13.80 -11.97
C ARG A 646 1.76 -14.73 -11.41
N LEU A 647 0.62 -14.22 -10.97
CA LEU A 647 -0.60 -14.99 -10.72
C LEU A 647 -1.43 -15.01 -12.00
N ALA A 648 -1.95 -16.15 -12.46
CA ALA A 648 -2.60 -16.20 -13.76
C ALA A 648 -3.57 -17.38 -13.89
N SER A 649 -4.63 -17.18 -14.67
CA SER A 649 -5.46 -18.28 -15.14
C SER A 649 -5.89 -18.11 -16.59
N GLY A 650 -6.13 -19.24 -17.26
CA GLY A 650 -6.64 -19.32 -18.62
C GLY A 650 -8.07 -19.83 -18.70
N GLY A 651 -8.68 -19.70 -19.87
CA GLY A 651 -10.09 -20.08 -20.10
C GLY A 651 -11.07 -18.95 -19.77
N ASN A 652 -12.36 -19.24 -19.92
CA ASN A 652 -13.43 -18.22 -19.85
C ASN A 652 -14.11 -18.15 -18.47
N VAL A 653 -13.45 -18.67 -17.43
CA VAL A 653 -13.97 -18.67 -16.06
C VAL A 653 -12.98 -18.03 -15.10
N THR A 654 -13.53 -17.55 -14.00
CA THR A 654 -12.84 -16.71 -13.04
C THR A 654 -12.18 -17.54 -11.94
N THR A 655 -10.86 -17.41 -11.82
CA THR A 655 -10.08 -17.95 -10.68
C THR A 655 -9.81 -16.80 -9.72
N ALA A 656 -10.07 -17.01 -8.43
CA ALA A 656 -9.80 -16.01 -7.39
C ALA A 656 -8.47 -16.28 -6.68
N TRP A 657 -7.79 -15.22 -6.31
CA TRP A 657 -6.48 -15.21 -5.66
C TRP A 657 -6.49 -14.29 -4.45
N ASP A 658 -5.86 -14.74 -3.37
CA ASP A 658 -5.75 -13.98 -2.12
C ASP A 658 -4.48 -14.37 -1.33
N ASN A 659 -4.13 -13.60 -0.29
CA ASN A 659 -3.06 -13.91 0.68
C ASN A 659 -1.70 -14.23 0.02
N LEU A 660 -1.26 -13.42 -0.95
CA LEU A 660 0.05 -13.58 -1.57
C LEU A 660 1.14 -13.16 -0.58
N VAL A 661 2.05 -14.07 -0.26
CA VAL A 661 3.19 -13.84 0.62
C VAL A 661 4.45 -14.40 -0.05
N ILE A 662 5.52 -13.62 -0.09
CA ILE A 662 6.83 -14.04 -0.62
C ILE A 662 7.89 -13.75 0.43
N THR A 663 8.68 -14.76 0.77
CA THR A 663 9.67 -14.70 1.85
C THR A 663 10.93 -15.50 1.50
N THR A 664 11.95 -15.41 2.34
CA THR A 664 13.20 -16.20 2.22
C THR A 664 13.24 -17.45 3.10
N SER A 665 12.19 -17.70 3.90
CA SER A 665 12.10 -18.83 4.84
C SER A 665 10.68 -19.40 4.91
N TRP A 666 10.56 -20.71 5.15
CA TRP A 666 9.28 -21.41 5.26
C TRP A 666 8.37 -20.81 6.32
N GLU A 667 8.96 -20.47 7.45
CA GLU A 667 8.21 -20.15 8.65
C GLU A 667 7.71 -18.70 8.64
N ALA A 668 8.42 -17.80 7.95
CA ALA A 668 7.88 -16.47 7.63
C ALA A 668 6.56 -16.56 6.86
N LEU A 669 6.28 -17.62 6.09
CA LEU A 669 4.98 -17.76 5.43
C LEU A 669 3.81 -17.86 6.42
N GLY A 670 4.09 -18.33 7.65
CA GLY A 670 3.11 -18.52 8.73
C GLY A 670 3.08 -17.36 9.73
N THR A 671 4.18 -16.64 9.93
CA THR A 671 4.30 -15.60 10.97
C THR A 671 4.22 -14.16 10.46
N THR A 672 4.33 -13.91 9.15
CA THR A 672 4.17 -12.55 8.60
C THR A 672 2.77 -12.02 8.87
N GLN A 673 2.68 -11.07 9.80
CA GLN A 673 1.46 -10.32 10.06
C GLN A 673 1.45 -9.02 9.25
N PRO A 674 0.29 -8.62 8.73
CA PRO A 674 0.10 -7.33 8.08
C PRO A 674 0.30 -6.19 9.08
N THR A 675 0.67 -5.00 8.59
CA THR A 675 0.81 -3.81 9.46
C THR A 675 -0.56 -3.40 10.02
N ASP A 676 -0.62 -3.24 11.33
CA ASP A 676 -1.75 -2.71 12.11
C ASP A 676 -1.16 -1.62 13.03
N SER A 677 -1.07 -0.40 12.51
CA SER A 677 -0.32 0.70 13.13
C SER A 677 -1.03 1.29 14.35
N ASP A 678 -2.35 1.15 14.45
CA ASP A 678 -3.14 1.68 15.56
C ASP A 678 -3.60 0.60 16.56
N GLY A 679 -3.34 -0.68 16.24
CA GLY A 679 -3.49 -1.83 17.13
C GLY A 679 -4.94 -2.30 17.27
N ASP A 680 -5.78 -2.03 16.28
CA ASP A 680 -7.22 -2.29 16.34
C ASP A 680 -7.63 -3.64 15.70
N SER A 681 -6.63 -4.40 15.22
CA SER A 681 -6.73 -5.67 14.49
C SER A 681 -7.28 -5.57 13.06
N LEU A 682 -7.35 -4.36 12.50
CA LEU A 682 -7.52 -4.12 11.07
C LEU A 682 -6.16 -3.84 10.43
N ARG A 683 -6.07 -4.13 9.14
CA ARG A 683 -4.85 -3.90 8.37
C ARG A 683 -4.84 -2.46 7.89
N ASP A 684 -3.69 -1.78 8.01
CA ASP A 684 -3.52 -0.41 7.53
C ASP A 684 -3.97 -0.26 6.07
N THR A 685 -3.65 -1.26 5.22
CA THR A 685 -4.06 -1.26 3.81
C THR A 685 -5.57 -1.30 3.63
N PHE A 686 -6.28 -2.08 4.44
CA PHE A 686 -7.75 -2.18 4.41
C PHE A 686 -8.39 -0.86 4.86
N GLU A 687 -7.93 -0.31 5.97
CA GLU A 687 -8.44 0.95 6.51
C GLU A 687 -8.18 2.13 5.57
N LEU A 688 -6.97 2.25 5.02
CA LEU A 688 -6.65 3.31 4.06
C LEU A 688 -7.45 3.19 2.77
N ASN A 689 -7.78 1.98 2.33
CA ASN A 689 -8.57 1.77 1.12
C ASN A 689 -10.05 2.15 1.30
N PHE A 690 -10.67 1.77 2.42
CA PHE A 690 -12.11 1.99 2.63
C PHE A 690 -12.43 3.28 3.40
N ALA A 691 -11.61 3.66 4.38
CA ALA A 691 -11.80 4.85 5.21
C ALA A 691 -10.90 6.02 4.84
N GLY A 692 -9.73 5.77 4.24
CA GLY A 692 -8.76 6.82 3.90
C GLY A 692 -7.94 7.34 5.08
N ASP A 693 -8.11 6.76 6.27
CA ASP A 693 -7.31 6.97 7.47
C ASP A 693 -7.39 5.73 8.39
N LEU A 694 -6.47 5.64 9.35
CA LEU A 694 -6.32 4.55 10.32
C LEU A 694 -7.15 4.76 11.60
N THR A 695 -8.27 5.49 11.53
CA THR A 695 -9.01 5.86 12.77
C THR A 695 -10.53 5.87 12.64
N THR A 696 -11.03 5.90 11.41
CA THR A 696 -12.46 5.91 11.12
C THR A 696 -13.08 4.54 11.36
N LEU A 697 -12.38 3.48 10.94
CA LEU A 697 -12.62 2.13 11.42
C LEU A 697 -12.00 2.04 12.82
N THR A 698 -12.72 1.48 13.79
CA THR A 698 -12.34 1.65 15.21
C THR A 698 -11.73 0.43 15.87
N ALA A 699 -12.21 -0.76 15.49
CA ALA A 699 -11.64 -2.06 15.87
C ALA A 699 -12.19 -3.11 14.91
N ALA A 700 -11.48 -4.21 14.70
CA ALA A 700 -11.97 -5.36 13.94
C ALA A 700 -13.29 -5.94 14.50
N THR A 701 -13.57 -5.71 15.79
CA THR A 701 -14.82 -6.15 16.45
C THR A 701 -15.96 -5.14 16.35
N ALA A 702 -15.69 -3.92 15.89
CA ALA A 702 -16.71 -2.91 15.66
C ALA A 702 -17.51 -3.24 14.40
N ASN A 703 -18.72 -2.67 14.33
CA ASN A 703 -19.57 -2.70 13.15
C ASN A 703 -19.88 -1.23 12.85
N ASN A 704 -19.29 -0.74 11.76
CA ASN A 704 -19.24 0.69 11.47
C ASN A 704 -20.43 1.17 10.63
N ASP A 705 -21.02 0.33 9.80
CA ASP A 705 -22.10 0.64 8.87
C ASP A 705 -23.50 0.20 9.35
N GLY A 706 -23.57 -0.64 10.38
CA GLY A 706 -24.78 -1.07 11.04
C GLY A 706 -25.39 -2.37 10.51
N ASP A 707 -24.68 -3.17 9.71
CA ASP A 707 -25.14 -4.49 9.26
C ASP A 707 -24.99 -5.57 10.38
N THR A 708 -24.77 -6.86 10.10
CA THR A 708 -24.39 -7.82 11.16
C THR A 708 -22.96 -8.36 11.08
N LEU A 709 -22.19 -7.97 10.07
CA LEU A 709 -20.75 -8.22 10.00
C LEU A 709 -20.00 -7.24 10.91
N ASN A 710 -18.77 -7.56 11.24
CA ASN A 710 -17.88 -6.61 11.90
C ASN A 710 -16.71 -6.30 10.96
N ASN A 711 -16.00 -5.20 11.20
CA ASN A 711 -14.94 -4.72 10.32
C ASN A 711 -13.89 -5.82 10.01
N GLY A 712 -13.60 -6.70 10.97
CA GLY A 712 -12.69 -7.83 10.75
C GLY A 712 -13.27 -8.92 9.85
N THR A 713 -14.57 -9.18 9.94
CA THR A 713 -15.26 -10.11 9.01
C THR A 713 -15.36 -9.50 7.63
N GLU A 714 -15.62 -8.20 7.53
CA GLU A 714 -15.65 -7.47 6.27
C GLU A 714 -14.27 -7.47 5.61
N GLN A 715 -13.21 -7.24 6.39
CA GLN A 715 -11.82 -7.40 5.93
C GLN A 715 -11.54 -8.82 5.40
N SER A 716 -12.11 -9.85 6.02
CA SER A 716 -11.94 -11.25 5.58
C SER A 716 -12.68 -11.57 4.28
N ASN A 717 -13.78 -10.85 4.03
CA ASN A 717 -14.61 -11.03 2.83
C ASN A 717 -14.33 -9.95 1.77
N GLY A 718 -13.48 -8.97 2.08
CA GLY A 718 -13.15 -7.80 1.28
C GLY A 718 -14.34 -6.90 0.94
N THR A 719 -15.36 -6.89 1.80
CA THR A 719 -16.51 -5.99 1.69
C THR A 719 -16.21 -4.61 2.31
N ASN A 720 -17.07 -3.63 2.07
CA ASN A 720 -16.85 -2.24 2.48
C ASN A 720 -17.39 -1.98 3.90
N PRO A 721 -16.52 -1.78 4.91
CA PRO A 721 -16.90 -1.59 6.32
C PRO A 721 -17.66 -0.30 6.64
N LEU A 722 -17.90 0.53 5.63
CA LEU A 722 -18.67 1.77 5.73
C LEU A 722 -20.00 1.69 4.94
N SER A 723 -20.34 0.53 4.35
CA SER A 723 -21.53 0.33 3.54
C SER A 723 -22.12 -1.05 3.78
N ALA A 724 -23.27 -1.08 4.48
CA ALA A 724 -23.96 -2.32 4.83
C ALA A 724 -24.39 -3.17 3.64
N ASP A 725 -24.35 -2.59 2.45
CA ASP A 725 -24.69 -3.12 1.12
C ASP A 725 -23.55 -2.62 0.22
N SER A 726 -22.58 -3.50 -0.05
CA SER A 726 -21.30 -3.13 -0.65
C SER A 726 -21.37 -2.88 -2.16
N ASP A 727 -22.29 -3.53 -2.87
CA ASP A 727 -22.50 -3.37 -4.31
C ASP A 727 -23.75 -2.55 -4.69
N GLY A 728 -24.62 -2.25 -3.73
CA GLY A 728 -25.78 -1.39 -3.90
C GLY A 728 -27.00 -2.09 -4.46
N ASP A 729 -27.09 -3.42 -4.36
CA ASP A 729 -28.24 -4.21 -4.83
C ASP A 729 -29.42 -4.22 -3.85
N THR A 730 -29.22 -3.67 -2.64
CA THR A 730 -30.16 -3.58 -1.52
C THR A 730 -30.27 -4.80 -0.61
N LEU A 731 -29.56 -5.89 -0.89
CA LEU A 731 -29.16 -6.86 0.10
C LEU A 731 -27.97 -6.32 0.89
N ASN A 732 -27.91 -6.74 2.16
CA ASN A 732 -26.77 -6.41 2.97
C ASN A 732 -25.71 -7.53 2.85
N ASP A 733 -24.45 -7.18 3.03
CA ASP A 733 -23.33 -8.11 2.90
C ASP A 733 -23.51 -9.37 3.76
N ASP A 734 -24.04 -9.22 4.98
CA ASP A 734 -24.32 -10.33 5.89
C ASP A 734 -25.38 -11.32 5.35
N VAL A 735 -26.37 -10.80 4.63
CA VAL A 735 -27.44 -11.58 4.01
C VAL A 735 -26.89 -12.34 2.81
N GLU A 736 -26.09 -11.68 1.98
CA GLU A 736 -25.54 -12.26 0.76
C GLU A 736 -24.56 -13.38 1.05
N ILE A 737 -23.61 -13.16 1.97
CA ILE A 737 -22.70 -14.20 2.45
C ILE A 737 -23.48 -15.40 3.01
N THR A 738 -24.61 -15.14 3.70
CA THR A 738 -25.47 -16.20 4.23
C THR A 738 -26.21 -16.97 3.13
N ASN A 739 -26.63 -16.29 2.07
CA ASN A 739 -27.35 -16.86 0.94
C ASN A 739 -26.40 -17.50 -0.10
N GLY A 740 -25.11 -17.20 -0.02
CA GLY A 740 -24.09 -17.69 -0.94
C GLY A 740 -23.93 -16.83 -2.19
N THR A 741 -24.61 -15.68 -2.24
CA THR A 741 -24.40 -14.64 -3.26
C THR A 741 -23.15 -13.83 -2.93
N ASN A 742 -22.68 -13.02 -3.89
CA ASN A 742 -21.44 -12.28 -3.77
C ASN A 742 -21.72 -10.81 -3.43
N PRO A 743 -21.40 -10.33 -2.21
CA PRO A 743 -21.71 -8.97 -1.73
C PRO A 743 -21.00 -7.81 -2.45
N CYS A 744 -20.28 -8.12 -3.52
CA CYS A 744 -19.64 -7.12 -4.38
C CYS A 744 -20.11 -7.20 -5.83
N LEU A 745 -21.15 -7.99 -6.11
CA LEU A 745 -21.75 -8.16 -7.42
C LEU A 745 -23.27 -8.04 -7.31
N LEU A 746 -23.81 -6.95 -7.84
CA LEU A 746 -25.24 -6.69 -7.94
C LEU A 746 -26.07 -7.88 -8.44
N ASP A 747 -25.48 -8.68 -9.32
CA ASP A 747 -26.04 -9.84 -10.01
C ASP A 747 -24.97 -10.93 -9.97
N THR A 748 -25.14 -11.93 -9.08
CA THR A 748 -24.13 -12.94 -8.79
C THR A 748 -23.93 -13.93 -9.94
N ASP A 749 -25.00 -14.31 -10.65
CA ASP A 749 -24.93 -15.32 -11.71
C ASP A 749 -24.87 -14.73 -13.13
N GLY A 750 -25.14 -13.44 -13.28
CA GLY A 750 -24.92 -12.64 -14.48
C GLY A 750 -26.04 -12.70 -15.51
N ASP A 751 -27.26 -13.03 -15.10
CA ASP A 751 -28.40 -13.21 -15.99
C ASP A 751 -29.20 -11.91 -16.26
N GLY A 752 -28.86 -10.84 -15.54
CA GLY A 752 -29.48 -9.52 -15.62
C GLY A 752 -30.53 -9.20 -14.56
N LEU A 753 -30.73 -10.06 -13.56
CA LEU A 753 -31.48 -9.80 -12.34
C LEU A 753 -30.53 -9.50 -11.19
N ASN A 754 -30.93 -8.59 -10.31
CA ASN A 754 -30.16 -8.36 -9.09
C ASN A 754 -30.44 -9.47 -8.07
N ASP A 755 -29.47 -9.79 -7.21
CA ASP A 755 -29.64 -10.83 -6.19
C ASP A 755 -30.84 -10.52 -5.25
N ASP A 756 -31.10 -9.24 -4.96
CA ASP A 756 -32.27 -8.79 -4.19
C ASP A 756 -33.62 -9.12 -4.83
N TRP A 757 -33.68 -9.26 -6.16
CA TRP A 757 -34.90 -9.61 -6.89
C TRP A 757 -35.15 -11.12 -6.89
N GLU A 758 -34.10 -11.90 -6.71
CA GLU A 758 -34.05 -13.35 -6.85
C GLU A 758 -34.24 -14.07 -5.51
N THR A 759 -35.48 -14.06 -5.05
CA THR A 759 -35.80 -14.49 -3.68
C THR A 759 -35.56 -15.98 -3.37
N GLY A 760 -35.19 -16.82 -4.35
CA GLY A 760 -34.98 -18.27 -4.18
C GLY A 760 -36.24 -19.05 -3.77
N THR A 761 -37.43 -18.44 -3.87
CA THR A 761 -38.68 -19.03 -3.36
C THR A 761 -39.27 -20.09 -4.29
N GLY A 762 -38.80 -20.17 -5.54
CA GLY A 762 -39.36 -20.99 -6.60
C GLY A 762 -40.78 -20.59 -6.98
N THR A 763 -41.14 -19.32 -6.79
CA THR A 763 -42.46 -18.78 -7.12
C THR A 763 -42.35 -17.36 -7.63
N PHE A 764 -42.58 -17.18 -8.93
CA PHE A 764 -42.64 -15.85 -9.53
C PHE A 764 -43.80 -15.01 -9.00
N VAL A 765 -43.48 -13.86 -8.40
CA VAL A 765 -44.46 -12.87 -7.95
C VAL A 765 -44.51 -11.70 -8.93
N ASN A 766 -43.35 -11.12 -9.25
CA ASN A 766 -43.18 -10.02 -10.21
C ASN A 766 -41.68 -9.82 -10.55
N GLY A 767 -41.34 -8.85 -11.40
CA GLY A 767 -39.97 -8.65 -11.88
C GLY A 767 -38.94 -8.13 -10.87
N THR A 768 -39.31 -7.85 -9.62
CA THR A 768 -38.38 -7.57 -8.51
C THR A 768 -38.58 -8.54 -7.34
N GLU A 769 -39.35 -9.61 -7.55
CA GLU A 769 -39.57 -10.72 -6.62
C GLU A 769 -39.81 -11.97 -7.50
N THR A 770 -38.75 -12.39 -8.20
CA THR A 770 -38.81 -13.35 -9.31
C THR A 770 -38.93 -14.78 -8.82
N GLY A 771 -38.44 -15.05 -7.61
CA GLY A 771 -38.45 -16.40 -7.05
C GLY A 771 -37.42 -17.33 -7.67
N THR A 772 -36.56 -16.81 -8.54
CA THR A 772 -35.41 -17.50 -9.16
C THR A 772 -34.28 -17.64 -8.15
N ASP A 773 -33.34 -18.53 -8.43
CA ASP A 773 -32.17 -18.79 -7.59
C ASP A 773 -31.01 -17.91 -8.07
N PRO A 774 -30.50 -16.96 -7.25
CA PRO A 774 -29.49 -15.97 -7.66
C PRO A 774 -28.11 -16.55 -7.98
N LEU A 775 -27.99 -17.87 -7.96
CA LEU A 775 -26.78 -18.62 -8.25
C LEU A 775 -26.93 -19.44 -9.55
N VAL A 776 -28.04 -19.28 -10.27
CA VAL A 776 -28.44 -20.10 -11.41
C VAL A 776 -29.12 -19.25 -12.50
N VAL A 777 -28.33 -18.92 -13.52
CA VAL A 777 -28.75 -18.16 -14.73
C VAL A 777 -30.07 -18.61 -15.37
N ASP A 778 -30.44 -19.88 -15.27
CA ASP A 778 -31.67 -20.47 -15.81
C ASP A 778 -32.26 -21.40 -14.73
N THR A 779 -33.11 -20.86 -13.86
CA THR A 779 -33.62 -21.55 -12.67
C THR A 779 -34.46 -22.77 -13.03
N ASP A 780 -35.24 -22.71 -14.10
CA ASP A 780 -36.20 -23.76 -14.45
C ASP A 780 -35.72 -24.75 -15.54
N LEU A 781 -34.56 -24.44 -16.14
CA LEU A 781 -33.82 -25.24 -17.11
C LEU A 781 -34.54 -25.45 -18.45
N ASP A 782 -35.30 -24.45 -18.90
CA ASP A 782 -35.95 -24.47 -20.21
C ASP A 782 -35.04 -23.98 -21.36
N GLY A 783 -33.90 -23.35 -21.02
CA GLY A 783 -32.91 -22.80 -21.94
C GLY A 783 -33.07 -21.31 -22.23
N LEU A 784 -33.86 -20.58 -21.43
CA LEU A 784 -33.92 -19.13 -21.38
C LEU A 784 -33.40 -18.66 -20.02
N ASP A 785 -32.60 -17.60 -20.01
CA ASP A 785 -32.07 -17.04 -18.76
C ASP A 785 -33.19 -16.31 -17.99
N ASP A 786 -33.19 -16.33 -16.65
CA ASP A 786 -34.33 -15.85 -15.85
C ASP A 786 -34.59 -14.35 -16.07
N GLY A 787 -33.55 -13.54 -16.14
CA GLY A 787 -33.64 -12.11 -16.47
C GLY A 787 -34.25 -11.84 -17.84
N PHE A 788 -34.01 -12.71 -18.82
CA PHE A 788 -34.62 -12.61 -20.15
C PHE A 788 -36.12 -12.92 -20.11
N GLU A 789 -36.51 -13.90 -19.31
CA GLU A 789 -37.90 -14.29 -19.12
C GLU A 789 -38.71 -13.22 -18.40
N VAL A 790 -38.17 -12.65 -17.32
CA VAL A 790 -38.76 -11.53 -16.59
C VAL A 790 -38.95 -10.33 -17.50
N LEU A 791 -37.93 -10.00 -18.30
CA LEU A 791 -37.98 -8.90 -19.28
C LEU A 791 -39.11 -9.09 -20.30
N LEU A 792 -39.33 -10.32 -20.76
CA LEU A 792 -40.38 -10.64 -21.75
C LEU A 792 -41.73 -11.02 -21.12
N GLY A 793 -41.83 -11.01 -19.79
CA GLY A 793 -43.05 -11.28 -19.03
C GLY A 793 -43.49 -12.74 -19.07
N SER A 794 -42.56 -13.69 -19.25
CA SER A 794 -42.78 -15.09 -18.85
C SER A 794 -42.47 -15.30 -17.37
N ASP A 795 -42.65 -16.53 -16.90
CA ASP A 795 -42.49 -16.90 -15.49
C ASP A 795 -41.20 -17.73 -15.44
N PRO A 796 -40.10 -17.19 -14.91
CA PRO A 796 -38.78 -17.83 -14.93
C PRO A 796 -38.66 -19.05 -14.01
N THR A 797 -39.75 -19.43 -13.33
CA THR A 797 -39.79 -20.58 -12.42
C THR A 797 -40.65 -21.73 -12.96
N ASP A 798 -41.17 -21.61 -14.19
CA ASP A 798 -42.04 -22.59 -14.82
C ASP A 798 -41.60 -22.91 -16.24
N ILE A 799 -40.93 -24.05 -16.41
CA ILE A 799 -40.42 -24.62 -17.69
C ILE A 799 -41.45 -24.69 -18.85
N ALA A 800 -42.74 -24.45 -18.58
CA ALA A 800 -43.81 -24.40 -19.57
C ALA A 800 -44.30 -22.98 -19.91
N SER A 801 -43.90 -21.99 -19.11
CA SER A 801 -44.04 -20.57 -19.37
C SER A 801 -42.97 -20.17 -20.37
N THR A 802 -43.39 -19.58 -21.48
CA THR A 802 -42.44 -19.07 -22.48
C THR A 802 -42.95 -17.72 -22.94
N PRO A 803 -42.08 -16.76 -23.29
CA PRO A 803 -42.46 -15.41 -23.71
C PRO A 803 -43.59 -15.41 -24.74
N ALA A 804 -44.74 -14.87 -24.36
CA ALA A 804 -45.96 -14.94 -25.15
C ALA A 804 -46.08 -13.82 -26.20
N SER A 805 -45.09 -13.62 -27.09
CA SER A 805 -45.30 -13.00 -28.40
C SER A 805 -44.07 -13.16 -29.31
N ALA A 806 -44.28 -13.06 -30.63
CA ALA A 806 -43.20 -13.14 -31.63
C ALA A 806 -42.03 -12.21 -31.28
N PRO A 807 -40.77 -12.58 -31.62
CA PRO A 807 -39.62 -11.73 -31.32
C PRO A 807 -39.85 -10.35 -31.95
N ALA A 808 -39.80 -9.32 -31.11
CA ALA A 808 -39.95 -7.92 -31.47
C ALA A 808 -38.67 -7.20 -31.00
N LEU A 809 -38.20 -6.21 -31.76
CA LEU A 809 -37.10 -5.35 -31.34
C LEU A 809 -37.57 -4.55 -30.12
N LEU A 810 -36.79 -4.58 -29.05
CA LEU A 810 -36.97 -3.79 -27.85
C LEU A 810 -36.01 -2.60 -27.87
N CYS A 811 -36.28 -1.59 -27.04
CA CYS A 811 -35.40 -0.43 -26.89
C CYS A 811 -34.76 -0.48 -25.51
N ASN A 812 -33.83 -1.41 -25.32
CA ASN A 812 -33.25 -1.73 -24.03
C ASN A 812 -31.72 -1.62 -24.00
N GLY A 813 -31.03 -1.33 -25.10
CA GLY A 813 -29.57 -1.27 -25.11
C GLY A 813 -28.90 -2.63 -25.29
N TYR A 814 -29.65 -3.67 -25.66
CA TYR A 814 -29.14 -4.98 -26.02
C TYR A 814 -29.54 -5.38 -27.44
N ARG A 815 -28.60 -5.94 -28.18
CA ARG A 815 -28.81 -6.44 -29.54
C ARG A 815 -29.53 -7.79 -29.50
N GLU A 816 -30.78 -7.81 -29.94
CA GLU A 816 -31.50 -9.05 -30.24
C GLU A 816 -31.08 -9.63 -31.60
N ASP A 817 -31.24 -10.94 -31.77
CA ASP A 817 -30.92 -11.62 -33.03
C ASP A 817 -31.80 -11.15 -34.20
N LEU A 818 -32.94 -10.52 -33.91
CA LEU A 818 -33.86 -9.97 -34.90
C LEU A 818 -33.26 -8.81 -35.71
N TYR A 819 -32.24 -8.12 -35.19
CA TYR A 819 -31.48 -7.12 -35.93
C TYR A 819 -30.75 -7.70 -37.14
N GLY A 820 -30.43 -8.99 -37.13
CA GLY A 820 -29.65 -9.65 -38.18
C GLY A 820 -28.17 -9.25 -38.15
N ALA A 821 -27.54 -9.26 -39.33
CA ALA A 821 -26.11 -8.96 -39.46
C ALA A 821 -25.81 -7.47 -39.26
N ALA A 822 -24.61 -7.18 -38.73
CA ALA A 822 -24.13 -5.81 -38.56
C ALA A 822 -24.15 -5.04 -39.89
N ILE A 823 -24.66 -3.81 -39.86
CA ILE A 823 -24.72 -2.90 -41.02
C ILE A 823 -23.46 -2.03 -41.12
N ALA A 824 -22.72 -1.88 -40.03
CA ALA A 824 -21.37 -1.33 -39.99
C ALA A 824 -20.57 -2.01 -38.88
N VAL A 825 -19.27 -2.15 -39.08
CA VAL A 825 -18.32 -2.63 -38.07
C VAL A 825 -17.13 -1.70 -38.11
N GLN A 826 -16.59 -1.39 -36.94
CA GLN A 826 -15.34 -0.66 -36.80
C GLN A 826 -14.21 -1.41 -37.52
N ALA A 827 -13.53 -0.76 -38.46
CA ALA A 827 -12.52 -1.43 -39.29
C ALA A 827 -11.10 -1.29 -38.73
N VAL A 828 -10.82 -0.23 -37.99
CA VAL A 828 -9.51 0.05 -37.40
C VAL A 828 -9.57 -0.16 -35.90
N GLN A 829 -8.48 -0.66 -35.32
CA GLN A 829 -8.26 -0.54 -33.89
C GLN A 829 -8.40 0.93 -33.49
N THR A 830 -8.83 1.15 -32.27
CA THR A 830 -9.12 2.52 -31.83
C THR A 830 -8.04 2.95 -30.88
N ASN A 831 -7.57 4.21 -30.94
CA ASN A 831 -6.46 4.64 -30.08
C ASN A 831 -6.81 4.58 -28.57
N PHE A 832 -8.09 4.40 -28.27
CA PHE A 832 -8.66 4.41 -26.92
C PHE A 832 -9.50 3.14 -26.63
N GLY A 833 -9.46 2.10 -27.48
CA GLY A 833 -10.29 0.91 -27.33
C GLY A 833 -9.84 -0.01 -26.20
N ASP A 834 -10.80 -0.67 -25.58
CA ASP A 834 -10.65 -1.56 -24.43
C ASP A 834 -11.44 -2.87 -24.63
N THR A 835 -10.91 -3.97 -24.11
CA THR A 835 -11.64 -5.26 -24.10
C THR A 835 -11.81 -5.77 -22.69
N ASN A 836 -11.68 -4.90 -21.69
CA ASN A 836 -11.71 -5.22 -20.27
C ASN A 836 -12.86 -4.47 -19.58
N ALA A 837 -13.51 -5.11 -18.61
CA ALA A 837 -14.72 -4.62 -17.94
C ALA A 837 -14.52 -3.38 -17.03
N GLN A 838 -13.31 -2.83 -16.98
CA GLN A 838 -12.93 -1.80 -16.01
C GLN A 838 -12.39 -0.50 -16.62
N ASP A 839 -12.04 -0.48 -17.90
CA ASP A 839 -11.71 0.79 -18.55
C ASP A 839 -13.02 1.42 -19.03
N SER A 840 -13.24 2.66 -18.61
CA SER A 840 -14.41 3.40 -19.03
C SER A 840 -14.18 4.01 -20.41
N ARG A 841 -13.12 3.74 -21.16
CA ARG A 841 -12.86 4.46 -22.42
C ARG A 841 -13.94 4.17 -23.45
N SER A 842 -14.15 5.12 -24.36
CA SER A 842 -15.16 4.92 -25.38
C SER A 842 -14.66 3.91 -26.39
N GLU A 843 -15.51 2.99 -26.85
CA GLU A 843 -15.24 2.08 -27.93
C GLU A 843 -16.50 1.86 -28.76
N LEU A 844 -16.37 1.95 -30.09
CA LEU A 844 -17.44 1.60 -31.01
C LEU A 844 -17.10 0.31 -31.73
N ASN A 845 -18.00 -0.66 -31.68
CA ASN A 845 -17.80 -2.00 -32.23
C ASN A 845 -18.56 -2.19 -33.54
N ALA A 846 -19.88 -2.21 -33.46
CA ALA A 846 -20.74 -2.45 -34.61
C ALA A 846 -22.08 -1.71 -34.50
N ALA A 847 -22.64 -1.37 -35.67
CA ALA A 847 -23.99 -0.83 -35.80
C ALA A 847 -24.95 -1.91 -36.31
N TYR A 848 -26.15 -1.90 -35.76
CA TYR A 848 -27.30 -2.70 -36.18
C TYR A 848 -28.51 -1.77 -36.27
N ALA A 849 -29.44 -2.05 -37.19
CA ALA A 849 -30.66 -1.26 -37.26
C ALA A 849 -31.85 -2.10 -37.73
N GLY A 850 -33.02 -1.76 -37.20
CA GLY A 850 -34.28 -2.38 -37.56
C GLY A 850 -35.40 -1.35 -37.61
N ILE A 851 -36.40 -1.63 -38.44
CA ILE A 851 -37.63 -0.82 -38.51
C ILE A 851 -38.78 -1.67 -38.03
N GLN A 852 -39.40 -1.26 -36.92
CA GLN A 852 -40.57 -1.93 -36.34
C GLN A 852 -41.58 -0.87 -35.91
N ASP A 853 -42.86 -1.10 -36.22
CA ASP A 853 -43.98 -0.24 -35.83
C ASP A 853 -43.81 1.26 -36.13
N GLY A 854 -43.10 1.58 -37.23
CA GLY A 854 -42.87 2.97 -37.64
C GLY A 854 -41.76 3.68 -36.87
N LYS A 855 -40.99 2.95 -36.04
CA LYS A 855 -39.78 3.43 -35.38
C LYS A 855 -38.53 2.84 -36.04
N LEU A 856 -37.48 3.65 -36.09
CA LEU A 856 -36.12 3.21 -36.30
C LEU A 856 -35.54 2.81 -34.95
N PHE A 857 -35.08 1.58 -34.83
CA PHE A 857 -34.23 1.12 -33.76
C PHE A 857 -32.80 1.08 -34.29
N LEU A 858 -31.90 1.87 -33.68
CA LEU A 858 -30.49 1.95 -34.05
C LEU A 858 -29.66 1.54 -32.84
N MET A 859 -29.03 0.37 -32.94
CA MET A 859 -28.17 -0.19 -31.91
C MET A 859 -26.70 0.00 -32.30
N LEU A 860 -25.95 0.67 -31.44
CA LEU A 860 -24.53 0.92 -31.54
C LEU A 860 -23.85 0.18 -30.39
N THR A 861 -23.33 -1.00 -30.69
CA THR A 861 -22.63 -1.84 -29.70
C THR A 861 -21.27 -1.27 -29.33
N GLY A 862 -20.89 -1.42 -28.07
CA GLY A 862 -19.69 -0.84 -27.45
C GLY A 862 -19.99 0.06 -26.26
N ASN A 863 -18.97 0.74 -25.74
CA ASN A 863 -19.02 1.58 -24.54
C ASN A 863 -18.72 3.07 -24.84
N ILE A 864 -19.15 3.93 -23.93
CA ILE A 864 -18.92 5.38 -23.95
C ILE A 864 -18.34 5.81 -22.60
N GLU A 865 -17.27 6.59 -22.68
CA GLU A 865 -16.56 7.07 -21.52
C GLU A 865 -17.31 8.08 -20.66
N ASN A 866 -17.15 7.90 -19.35
CA ASN A 866 -17.77 8.71 -18.31
C ASN A 866 -17.03 10.03 -18.06
N ASN A 867 -16.46 10.63 -19.11
CA ASN A 867 -15.69 11.88 -19.05
C ASN A 867 -16.33 13.02 -19.86
N PHE A 868 -17.61 12.87 -20.23
CA PHE A 868 -18.35 13.81 -21.09
C PHE A 868 -17.84 13.91 -22.54
N ASN A 869 -16.97 13.00 -22.99
CA ASN A 869 -16.77 12.78 -24.42
C ASN A 869 -18.11 12.47 -25.09
N LYS A 870 -18.20 12.82 -26.37
CA LYS A 870 -19.48 12.91 -27.07
C LYS A 870 -19.53 11.92 -28.21
N LEU A 871 -20.49 11.00 -28.14
CA LEU A 871 -20.88 10.19 -29.28
C LEU A 871 -21.78 11.03 -30.18
N GLN A 872 -21.27 11.31 -31.37
CA GLN A 872 -21.97 12.03 -32.43
C GLN A 872 -22.70 11.03 -33.30
N ILE A 873 -24.00 11.21 -33.53
CA ILE A 873 -24.78 10.42 -34.49
C ILE A 873 -25.44 11.36 -35.48
N PHE A 874 -25.10 11.23 -36.76
CA PHE A 874 -25.72 12.00 -37.84
C PHE A 874 -26.66 11.12 -38.63
N ILE A 875 -27.84 11.63 -38.98
CA ILE A 875 -28.86 10.91 -39.75
C ILE A 875 -29.23 11.73 -40.99
N ASP A 876 -29.08 11.11 -42.14
CA ASP A 876 -29.52 11.57 -43.46
C ASP A 876 -30.71 10.70 -43.88
N SER A 877 -31.92 11.23 -43.67
CA SER A 877 -33.18 10.52 -43.89
C SER A 877 -34.05 11.20 -44.95
N THR A 878 -33.72 12.42 -45.35
CA THR A 878 -34.47 13.20 -46.32
C THR A 878 -33.51 13.92 -47.27
N SER A 879 -34.00 14.87 -48.06
CA SER A 879 -33.16 15.72 -48.91
C SER A 879 -33.22 17.18 -48.46
N ALA A 880 -33.45 17.43 -47.17
CA ALA A 880 -33.73 18.77 -46.65
C ALA A 880 -32.45 19.61 -46.55
N VAL A 881 -31.33 19.00 -46.16
CA VAL A 881 -30.00 19.61 -46.22
C VAL A 881 -29.35 19.28 -47.55
N GLY A 882 -28.97 20.32 -48.32
CA GLY A 882 -28.40 20.18 -49.66
C GLY A 882 -26.88 20.31 -49.75
N THR A 883 -26.18 20.22 -48.61
CA THR A 883 -24.74 20.46 -48.47
C THR A 883 -24.14 19.42 -47.55
N ASN A 884 -22.91 18.98 -47.83
CA ASN A 884 -22.14 18.05 -47.01
C ASN A 884 -21.18 18.76 -46.03
N VAL A 885 -21.31 20.07 -45.84
CA VAL A 885 -20.52 20.83 -44.85
C VAL A 885 -21.37 21.12 -43.63
N LEU A 886 -20.91 20.68 -42.45
CA LEU A 886 -21.62 20.84 -41.19
C LEU A 886 -21.78 22.33 -40.84
N THR A 887 -23.05 22.71 -40.67
CA THR A 887 -23.45 23.95 -40.00
C THR A 887 -24.34 23.56 -38.84
N ALA A 888 -23.73 23.32 -37.67
CA ALA A 888 -24.41 22.84 -36.49
C ALA A 888 -25.37 23.91 -35.92
N ALA A 889 -26.45 23.44 -35.27
CA ALA A 889 -27.41 24.31 -34.58
C ALA A 889 -26.84 25.00 -33.33
N GLY A 890 -25.64 24.58 -32.89
CA GLY A 890 -24.99 25.06 -31.67
C GLY A 890 -25.50 24.39 -30.39
N ASN A 891 -26.36 23.39 -30.51
CA ASN A 891 -26.83 22.59 -29.38
C ASN A 891 -25.64 21.91 -28.68
N ASP A 892 -25.61 21.98 -27.35
CA ASP A 892 -24.51 21.47 -26.51
C ASP A 892 -23.09 21.86 -27.01
N GLY A 893 -22.93 23.07 -27.54
CA GLY A 893 -21.63 23.56 -28.02
C GLY A 893 -21.14 22.97 -29.35
N SER A 894 -21.99 22.21 -30.08
CA SER A 894 -21.68 21.63 -31.40
C SER A 894 -21.22 22.62 -32.47
N GLY A 895 -21.40 23.93 -32.24
CA GLY A 895 -20.87 24.99 -33.12
C GLY A 895 -19.34 24.96 -33.27
N ASN A 896 -18.61 24.30 -32.37
CA ASN A 896 -17.17 24.07 -32.50
C ASN A 896 -16.81 23.15 -33.68
N MET A 897 -17.75 22.34 -34.17
CA MET A 897 -17.56 21.46 -35.33
C MET A 897 -17.89 22.13 -36.67
N ASN A 898 -18.35 23.40 -36.66
CA ASN A 898 -18.72 24.11 -37.89
C ASN A 898 -17.54 24.16 -38.87
N GLY A 899 -17.70 23.54 -40.04
CA GLY A 899 -16.65 23.39 -41.04
C GLY A 899 -16.27 21.93 -41.34
N LEU A 900 -16.66 20.96 -40.50
CA LEU A 900 -16.52 19.53 -40.80
C LEU A 900 -17.18 19.22 -42.15
N ILE A 901 -16.45 18.56 -43.06
CA ILE A 901 -16.96 18.17 -44.38
C ILE A 901 -17.21 16.66 -44.38
N PHE A 902 -18.46 16.26 -44.59
CA PHE A 902 -18.89 14.87 -44.76
C PHE A 902 -18.62 14.36 -46.17
N ASP A 903 -18.76 13.05 -46.38
CA ASP A 903 -18.75 12.46 -47.71
C ASP A 903 -19.75 13.14 -48.65
N THR A 904 -19.37 13.26 -49.92
CA THR A 904 -20.22 13.94 -50.93
C THR A 904 -21.62 13.34 -51.06
N ALA A 905 -21.81 12.07 -50.70
CA ALA A 905 -23.07 11.36 -50.74
C ALA A 905 -23.83 11.34 -49.40
N PHE A 906 -23.35 12.03 -48.37
CA PHE A 906 -23.95 12.14 -47.04
C PHE A 906 -24.24 13.60 -46.69
N GLN A 907 -25.52 13.94 -46.54
CA GLN A 907 -25.98 15.31 -46.26
C GLN A 907 -26.92 15.27 -45.06
N PRO A 908 -26.38 15.19 -43.84
CA PRO A 908 -27.19 14.86 -42.67
C PRO A 908 -28.24 15.93 -42.39
N ASP A 909 -29.47 15.48 -42.13
CA ASP A 909 -30.59 16.32 -41.75
C ASP A 909 -30.68 16.49 -40.24
N TYR A 910 -30.26 15.47 -39.49
CA TYR A 910 -30.35 15.41 -38.04
C TYR A 910 -29.01 15.10 -37.41
N HIS A 911 -28.80 15.64 -36.22
CA HIS A 911 -27.59 15.47 -35.42
C HIS A 911 -27.99 15.17 -33.98
N LEU A 912 -27.64 13.98 -33.50
CA LEU A 912 -27.79 13.55 -32.13
C LEU A 912 -26.42 13.58 -31.43
N ILE A 913 -26.41 13.97 -30.16
CA ILE A 913 -25.23 14.03 -29.31
C ILE A 913 -25.57 13.27 -28.03
N VAL A 914 -24.84 12.20 -27.75
CA VAL A 914 -24.94 11.45 -26.49
C VAL A 914 -23.70 11.68 -25.66
N ARG A 915 -23.87 11.88 -24.36
CA ARG A 915 -22.77 12.03 -23.40
C ARG A 915 -23.12 11.41 -22.06
N ARG A 916 -22.10 10.86 -21.41
CA ARG A 916 -22.14 10.24 -20.08
C ARG A 916 -21.03 10.86 -19.22
N GLY A 917 -21.27 11.06 -17.92
CA GLY A 917 -20.21 11.52 -17.04
C GLY A 917 -20.53 11.57 -15.54
N LEU A 918 -19.46 11.50 -14.74
CA LEU A 918 -19.48 11.57 -13.27
C LEU A 918 -19.25 13.02 -12.78
N GLY A 919 -20.15 13.55 -11.96
CA GLY A 919 -20.12 14.94 -11.47
C GLY A 919 -21.28 15.24 -10.51
N SER A 920 -21.70 16.51 -10.38
CA SER A 920 -22.81 16.90 -9.45
C SER A 920 -24.18 16.28 -9.79
N THR A 921 -24.30 15.66 -10.95
CA THR A 921 -25.48 14.95 -11.44
C THR A 921 -24.96 13.76 -12.24
N ASN A 922 -25.03 12.56 -11.66
CA ASN A 922 -24.73 11.31 -12.34
C ASN A 922 -25.77 11.10 -13.46
N GLN A 923 -25.40 11.22 -14.74
CA GLN A 923 -26.41 11.24 -15.81
C GLN A 923 -25.89 10.83 -17.20
N LEU A 924 -26.80 10.21 -17.97
CA LEU A 924 -26.73 10.09 -19.44
C LEU A 924 -27.68 11.11 -20.09
N ASP A 925 -27.15 11.88 -21.04
CA ASP A 925 -27.86 12.95 -21.74
C ASP A 925 -27.95 12.68 -23.25
N LEU A 926 -29.05 13.09 -23.87
CA LEU A 926 -29.28 13.06 -25.31
C LEU A 926 -29.71 14.44 -25.80
N ASP A 927 -29.03 14.92 -26.82
CA ASP A 927 -29.35 16.15 -27.53
C ASP A 927 -29.67 15.83 -28.99
N ILE A 928 -30.67 16.49 -29.58
CA ILE A 928 -31.01 16.32 -31.00
C ILE A 928 -31.22 17.67 -31.69
N SER A 929 -30.70 17.81 -32.91
CA SER A 929 -30.83 19.00 -33.75
C SER A 929 -31.31 18.64 -35.15
N ASN A 930 -32.11 19.51 -35.76
CA ASN A 930 -32.43 19.48 -37.17
C ASN A 930 -31.59 20.54 -37.87
N LEU A 931 -30.68 20.10 -38.72
CA LEU A 931 -29.67 20.92 -39.35
C LEU A 931 -30.25 21.81 -40.45
N ALA A 932 -31.39 21.45 -41.04
CA ALA A 932 -32.07 22.28 -42.03
C ALA A 932 -32.75 23.51 -41.40
N THR A 933 -33.36 23.35 -40.21
CA THR A 933 -34.08 24.44 -39.53
C THR A 933 -33.26 25.13 -38.45
N GLY A 934 -32.21 24.49 -37.94
CA GLY A 934 -31.43 24.92 -36.78
C GLY A 934 -32.19 24.76 -35.44
N GLN A 935 -33.35 24.08 -35.44
CA GLN A 935 -34.06 23.77 -34.21
C GLN A 935 -33.37 22.62 -33.48
N PHE A 936 -33.42 22.62 -32.15
CA PHE A 936 -32.85 21.57 -31.32
C PHE A 936 -33.68 21.31 -30.06
N ALA A 937 -33.47 20.15 -29.45
CA ALA A 937 -34.03 19.73 -28.18
C ALA A 937 -32.93 19.06 -27.34
N SER A 938 -33.02 19.21 -26.02
CA SER A 938 -32.06 18.71 -25.05
C SER A 938 -32.77 17.90 -23.98
N TYR A 939 -32.29 16.69 -23.74
CA TYR A 939 -32.81 15.76 -22.76
C TYR A 939 -31.68 15.35 -21.83
N SER A 940 -31.76 15.84 -20.59
CA SER A 940 -30.76 15.53 -19.58
C SER A 940 -31.28 14.47 -18.62
N ASN A 941 -30.37 13.64 -18.11
CA ASN A 941 -30.66 12.65 -17.07
C ASN A 941 -31.82 11.72 -17.43
N ILE A 942 -31.71 11.06 -18.58
CA ILE A 942 -32.76 10.21 -19.15
C ILE A 942 -33.15 9.08 -18.18
N PHE A 943 -32.19 8.56 -17.42
CA PHE A 943 -32.38 7.44 -16.47
C PHE A 943 -32.54 7.90 -15.02
N GLY A 944 -32.81 9.19 -14.76
CA GLY A 944 -33.23 9.64 -13.43
C GLY A 944 -32.18 9.52 -12.33
N GLY A 945 -30.88 9.54 -12.66
CA GLY A 945 -29.75 9.46 -11.71
C GLY A 945 -28.80 8.30 -11.98
N SER A 946 -29.21 7.35 -12.83
CA SER A 946 -28.34 6.30 -13.36
C SER A 946 -27.63 6.75 -14.64
N GLN A 947 -26.47 6.15 -14.92
CA GLN A 947 -25.76 6.31 -16.20
C GLN A 947 -26.10 5.22 -17.22
N GLU A 948 -26.76 4.15 -16.77
CA GLU A 948 -27.10 2.96 -17.55
C GLU A 948 -28.55 2.56 -17.27
N GLY A 949 -29.09 1.76 -18.17
CA GLY A 949 -30.49 1.34 -18.16
C GLY A 949 -31.21 1.78 -19.43
N PHE A 950 -32.53 1.74 -19.38
CA PHE A 950 -33.39 2.05 -20.50
C PHE A 950 -34.54 2.96 -20.09
N GLY A 951 -34.96 3.82 -21.00
CA GLY A 951 -36.01 4.80 -20.76
C GLY A 951 -36.38 5.56 -22.01
N GLU A 952 -37.15 6.63 -21.85
CA GLU A 952 -37.47 7.55 -22.94
C GLU A 952 -37.20 8.99 -22.50
N THR A 953 -36.99 9.89 -23.45
CA THR A 953 -36.76 11.33 -23.22
C THR A 953 -37.93 12.09 -22.55
N GLY A 954 -38.97 11.38 -22.09
CA GLY A 954 -40.17 11.92 -21.46
C GLY A 954 -41.16 12.56 -22.43
N THR A 955 -42.26 13.12 -21.89
CA THR A 955 -43.29 13.79 -22.71
C THR A 955 -42.77 15.13 -23.25
N PRO A 956 -42.65 15.30 -24.58
CA PRO A 956 -42.14 16.53 -25.14
C PRO A 956 -43.06 17.73 -24.86
N ASN A 957 -42.45 18.89 -24.59
CA ASN A 957 -43.17 20.17 -24.64
C ASN A 957 -43.71 20.40 -26.06
N ALA A 958 -44.96 20.86 -26.17
CA ALA A 958 -45.57 21.18 -27.46
C ALA A 958 -44.68 22.15 -28.27
N GLY A 959 -44.14 21.69 -29.40
CA GLY A 959 -43.27 22.46 -30.28
C GLY A 959 -41.78 22.10 -30.25
N LEU A 960 -41.37 21.07 -29.50
CA LEU A 960 -40.03 20.47 -29.60
C LEU A 960 -39.84 19.71 -30.93
N LEU A 961 -38.57 19.53 -31.33
CA LEU A 961 -38.15 18.94 -32.60
C LEU A 961 -38.58 17.47 -32.77
N THR A 962 -38.80 16.76 -31.66
CA THR A 962 -39.29 15.39 -31.61
C THR A 962 -40.56 15.35 -30.75
N PRO A 963 -41.75 15.48 -31.36
CA PRO A 963 -43.02 15.46 -30.64
C PRO A 963 -43.37 14.08 -30.08
N ASN A 964 -42.63 13.03 -30.44
CA ASN A 964 -42.71 11.71 -29.80
C ASN A 964 -41.46 11.50 -28.91
N PRO A 965 -41.60 10.82 -27.75
CA PRO A 965 -40.45 10.44 -26.95
C PRO A 965 -39.48 9.56 -27.75
N ILE A 966 -38.19 9.83 -27.61
CA ILE A 966 -37.13 8.96 -28.14
C ILE A 966 -36.83 7.93 -27.06
N GLY A 967 -36.88 6.65 -27.42
CA GLY A 967 -36.40 5.57 -26.56
C GLY A 967 -34.88 5.54 -26.55
N VAL A 968 -34.30 5.32 -25.38
CA VAL A 968 -32.86 5.22 -25.18
C VAL A 968 -32.59 4.05 -24.26
N GLY A 969 -31.78 3.10 -24.71
CA GLY A 969 -31.20 2.05 -23.89
C GLY A 969 -29.68 2.18 -23.90
N TYR A 970 -29.03 2.01 -22.76
CA TYR A 970 -27.58 2.03 -22.68
C TYR A 970 -27.09 1.12 -21.56
N PHE A 971 -26.25 0.16 -21.92
CA PHE A 971 -25.52 -0.69 -20.99
C PHE A 971 -24.05 -0.73 -21.38
N ASN A 972 -23.16 -0.55 -20.41
CA ASN A 972 -21.73 -0.44 -20.63
C ASN A 972 -21.03 -1.81 -20.64
N LEU A 973 -21.68 -2.84 -21.19
CA LEU A 973 -21.20 -4.22 -21.16
C LEU A 973 -20.44 -4.57 -22.44
N ASN A 974 -19.16 -4.21 -22.48
CA ASN A 974 -18.25 -4.52 -23.60
C ASN A 974 -17.13 -5.48 -23.17
N PHE A 975 -17.46 -6.75 -22.95
CA PHE A 975 -16.50 -7.76 -22.47
C PHE A 975 -15.58 -8.35 -23.56
N ALA A 976 -15.79 -8.00 -24.84
CA ALA A 976 -14.98 -8.47 -25.96
C ALA A 976 -15.20 -7.59 -27.20
N GLY A 977 -14.19 -6.84 -27.68
CA GLY A 977 -14.41 -5.79 -28.67
C GLY A 977 -13.21 -5.41 -29.56
N VAL A 978 -13.10 -4.12 -29.89
CA VAL A 978 -12.09 -3.51 -30.75
C VAL A 978 -10.95 -2.92 -29.92
N THR A 979 -9.94 -3.75 -29.70
CA THR A 979 -8.70 -3.37 -28.98
C THR A 979 -8.06 -2.03 -29.36
N GLY A 980 -7.35 -1.46 -28.39
CA GLY A 980 -6.46 -0.31 -28.52
C GLY A 980 -5.44 -0.42 -29.67
N GLY A 981 -5.31 0.62 -30.49
CA GLY A 981 -4.25 0.74 -31.51
C GLY A 981 -4.65 1.49 -32.77
N THR A 982 -3.83 1.31 -33.81
CA THR A 982 -3.99 1.91 -35.15
C THR A 982 -4.03 0.84 -36.26
N GLY A 983 -4.05 -0.45 -35.90
CA GLY A 983 -4.10 -1.58 -36.82
C GLY A 983 -5.52 -1.89 -37.34
N ALA A 984 -5.68 -3.06 -37.97
CA ALA A 984 -7.01 -3.56 -38.34
C ALA A 984 -7.73 -4.11 -37.10
N ALA A 985 -9.00 -3.76 -36.92
CA ALA A 985 -9.84 -4.30 -35.84
C ALA A 985 -10.24 -5.76 -36.09
N ASP A 986 -10.35 -6.55 -35.01
CA ASP A 986 -10.95 -7.88 -35.08
C ASP A 986 -12.46 -7.75 -35.33
N GLN A 987 -12.86 -8.11 -36.55
CA GLN A 987 -14.24 -8.00 -37.00
C GLN A 987 -15.17 -8.98 -36.27
N THR A 988 -14.66 -10.15 -35.86
CA THR A 988 -15.46 -11.16 -35.17
C THR A 988 -15.70 -10.75 -33.72
N ALA A 989 -14.67 -10.24 -33.04
CA ALA A 989 -14.82 -9.70 -31.68
C ALA A 989 -15.78 -8.50 -31.65
N ALA A 990 -15.61 -7.55 -32.58
CA ALA A 990 -16.51 -6.39 -32.68
C ALA A 990 -17.98 -6.78 -32.92
N GLN A 991 -18.25 -7.87 -33.63
CA GLN A 991 -19.62 -8.35 -33.87
C GLN A 991 -20.17 -9.21 -32.73
N ALA A 992 -19.33 -9.70 -31.81
CA ALA A 992 -19.76 -10.50 -30.67
C ALA A 992 -20.44 -9.64 -29.58
N VAL A 993 -20.05 -8.37 -29.46
CA VAL A 993 -20.67 -7.42 -28.51
C VAL A 993 -22.17 -7.33 -28.73
N ARG A 994 -22.91 -7.43 -27.64
CA ARG A 994 -24.38 -7.35 -27.64
C ARG A 994 -24.92 -6.09 -26.98
N ALA A 995 -24.21 -5.48 -26.03
CA ALA A 995 -24.69 -4.27 -25.36
C ALA A 995 -24.06 -2.99 -25.92
N GLY A 996 -24.64 -1.85 -25.59
CA GLY A 996 -24.18 -0.52 -25.97
C GLY A 996 -25.32 0.50 -26.02
N LEU A 997 -25.18 1.53 -26.86
CA LEU A 997 -26.20 2.56 -27.02
C LEU A 997 -27.25 2.15 -28.06
N GLU A 998 -28.50 2.14 -27.65
CA GLU A 998 -29.65 2.00 -28.52
C GLU A 998 -30.51 3.26 -28.52
N VAL A 999 -30.86 3.77 -29.70
CA VAL A 999 -31.81 4.88 -29.87
C VAL A 999 -32.99 4.48 -30.74
N CYS A 1000 -34.20 4.71 -30.23
CA CYS A 1000 -35.44 4.29 -30.88
C CYS A 1000 -36.30 5.51 -31.21
N ILE A 1001 -36.28 5.89 -32.48
CA ILE A 1001 -36.79 7.16 -32.98
C ILE A 1001 -37.97 6.91 -33.89
N ASP A 1002 -39.09 7.60 -33.67
CA ASP A 1002 -40.22 7.55 -34.59
C ASP A 1002 -39.80 8.09 -35.96
N LEU A 1003 -40.09 7.36 -37.04
CA LEU A 1003 -39.77 7.80 -38.40
C LEU A 1003 -40.44 9.15 -38.70
N ALA A 1004 -41.56 9.48 -38.07
CA ALA A 1004 -42.20 10.80 -38.18
C ALA A 1004 -41.30 11.95 -37.72
N ASP A 1005 -40.47 11.72 -36.72
CA ASP A 1005 -39.63 12.75 -36.10
C ASP A 1005 -38.36 13.01 -36.92
N ILE A 1006 -37.93 12.02 -37.72
CA ILE A 1006 -36.83 12.12 -38.68
C ILE A 1006 -37.31 12.29 -40.14
N GLY A 1007 -38.48 12.89 -40.34
CA GLY A 1007 -38.94 13.35 -41.67
C GLY A 1007 -39.72 12.33 -42.50
N SER A 1008 -40.13 11.21 -41.90
CA SER A 1008 -40.90 10.12 -42.53
C SER A 1008 -40.28 9.60 -43.83
N PRO A 1009 -39.03 9.11 -43.80
CA PRO A 1009 -38.41 8.52 -44.98
C PRO A 1009 -39.26 7.36 -45.50
N THR A 1010 -39.59 7.39 -46.80
CA THR A 1010 -40.40 6.35 -47.45
C THR A 1010 -39.74 5.92 -48.75
N GLY A 1011 -39.32 4.66 -48.83
CA GLY A 1011 -38.74 4.07 -50.05
C GLY A 1011 -37.36 4.61 -50.45
N THR A 1012 -36.69 5.35 -49.56
CA THR A 1012 -35.28 5.72 -49.63
C THR A 1012 -34.58 5.16 -48.41
N ASP A 1013 -33.35 4.67 -48.57
CA ASP A 1013 -32.56 4.22 -47.43
C ASP A 1013 -32.20 5.40 -46.53
N ILE A 1014 -32.16 5.16 -45.22
CA ILE A 1014 -31.62 6.12 -44.25
C ILE A 1014 -30.11 5.91 -44.23
N LYS A 1015 -29.31 6.98 -44.22
CA LYS A 1015 -27.88 6.87 -43.93
C LYS A 1015 -27.60 7.41 -42.55
N ALA A 1016 -26.67 6.76 -41.87
CA ALA A 1016 -26.20 7.20 -40.57
C ALA A 1016 -24.68 7.13 -40.48
N MET A 1017 -24.16 7.91 -39.55
CA MET A 1017 -22.73 7.99 -39.23
C MET A 1017 -22.62 8.17 -37.73
N ALA A 1018 -21.74 7.42 -37.08
CA ALA A 1018 -21.47 7.58 -35.66
C ALA A 1018 -19.96 7.64 -35.36
N PHE A 1019 -19.55 8.60 -34.54
CA PHE A 1019 -18.15 8.76 -34.14
C PHE A 1019 -18.00 9.54 -32.84
N ILE A 1020 -16.81 9.49 -32.23
CA ILE A 1020 -16.57 10.11 -30.92
C ILE A 1020 -15.70 11.36 -31.03
N THR A 1021 -16.09 12.39 -30.28
CA THR A 1021 -15.31 13.62 -30.10
C THR A 1021 -15.03 13.91 -28.64
N SER A 1022 -14.08 14.80 -28.37
CA SER A 1022 -13.85 15.37 -27.04
C SER A 1022 -15.09 16.09 -26.48
N ASP A 1023 -15.12 16.30 -25.16
CA ASP A 1023 -16.13 17.04 -24.39
C ASP A 1023 -16.60 18.36 -25.04
N ASN A 1024 -15.68 19.11 -25.65
CA ASN A 1024 -15.94 20.39 -26.30
C ASN A 1024 -16.14 20.30 -27.82
N HIS A 1025 -16.24 19.09 -28.38
CA HIS A 1025 -16.30 18.77 -29.81
C HIS A 1025 -15.06 19.18 -30.64
N GLY A 1026 -13.97 19.60 -29.98
CA GLY A 1026 -12.80 20.19 -30.63
C GLY A 1026 -11.82 19.18 -31.24
N PHE A 1027 -11.90 17.92 -30.85
CA PHE A 1027 -11.03 16.84 -31.31
C PHE A 1027 -11.86 15.60 -31.68
N THR A 1028 -11.50 14.91 -32.77
CA THR A 1028 -12.18 13.71 -33.26
C THR A 1028 -11.29 12.47 -33.16
N SER A 1029 -11.82 11.42 -32.54
CA SER A 1029 -11.20 10.09 -32.42
C SER A 1029 -11.22 9.33 -33.74
N ASN A 1030 -10.36 8.32 -33.90
CA ASN A 1030 -10.42 7.36 -35.02
C ASN A 1030 -11.58 6.35 -34.92
N GLN A 1031 -12.46 6.49 -33.91
CA GLN A 1031 -13.63 5.65 -33.69
C GLN A 1031 -14.79 6.03 -34.60
N PHE A 1032 -15.04 5.22 -35.63
CA PHE A 1032 -16.05 5.53 -36.65
C PHE A 1032 -16.89 4.31 -37.06
N LEU A 1033 -18.21 4.41 -36.94
CA LEU A 1033 -19.16 3.48 -37.55
C LEU A 1033 -19.67 4.11 -38.85
N GLY A 1034 -19.22 3.51 -39.96
CA GLY A 1034 -18.95 4.20 -41.22
C GLY A 1034 -17.44 4.20 -41.44
N ALA A 1035 -16.85 3.01 -41.53
CA ALA A 1035 -15.47 2.82 -41.08
C ALA A 1035 -14.42 3.58 -41.90
N LEU A 1036 -13.37 4.03 -41.20
CA LEU A 1036 -12.16 4.55 -41.82
C LEU A 1036 -11.41 3.41 -42.55
N PRO A 1037 -10.68 3.72 -43.64
CA PRO A 1037 -9.90 2.72 -44.35
C PRO A 1037 -8.74 2.20 -43.49
N ILE A 1038 -8.50 0.89 -43.56
CA ILE A 1038 -7.34 0.25 -42.91
C ILE A 1038 -6.08 0.59 -43.72
N ASP A 1039 -5.15 1.33 -43.13
CA ASP A 1039 -3.88 1.67 -43.77
C ASP A 1039 -2.87 0.51 -43.67
N LEU A 1040 -2.93 -0.42 -44.63
CA LEU A 1040 -1.97 -1.53 -44.75
C LEU A 1040 -0.58 -1.09 -45.25
N ASN A 1041 -0.38 0.17 -45.65
CA ASN A 1041 0.81 0.63 -46.37
C ASN A 1041 1.59 1.77 -45.69
N GLY A 1042 1.09 2.34 -44.59
CA GLY A 1042 1.76 3.39 -43.82
C GLY A 1042 1.72 4.78 -44.48
N GLU A 1043 0.68 5.07 -45.26
CA GLU A 1043 0.45 6.40 -45.86
C GLU A 1043 -0.36 7.37 -44.96
N GLY A 1044 -0.81 6.93 -43.78
CA GLY A 1044 -1.23 7.77 -42.65
C GLY A 1044 -2.64 8.37 -42.72
N ALA A 1045 -3.52 7.87 -43.58
CA ALA A 1045 -4.91 8.33 -43.65
C ALA A 1045 -5.86 7.24 -43.09
N GLY A 1046 -6.44 7.48 -41.91
CA GLY A 1046 -7.56 6.69 -41.37
C GLY A 1046 -7.26 5.74 -40.21
N THR A 1047 -6.01 5.58 -39.80
CA THR A 1047 -5.64 4.69 -38.67
C THR A 1047 -5.41 5.42 -37.35
N ASP A 1048 -5.09 6.70 -37.39
CA ASP A 1048 -4.81 7.55 -36.23
C ASP A 1048 -5.93 8.57 -35.98
N ASN A 1049 -5.97 9.19 -34.80
CA ASN A 1049 -6.98 10.21 -34.48
C ASN A 1049 -6.99 11.35 -35.52
N LEU A 1050 -8.19 11.74 -35.99
CA LEU A 1050 -8.35 12.71 -37.09
C LEU A 1050 -8.01 14.16 -36.71
N GLY A 1051 -7.88 14.46 -35.42
CA GLY A 1051 -7.43 15.77 -34.94
C GLY A 1051 -8.56 16.78 -34.78
N THR A 1052 -8.30 18.05 -35.13
CA THR A 1052 -9.25 19.15 -34.88
C THR A 1052 -10.50 19.03 -35.77
N THR A 1053 -11.66 18.82 -35.15
CA THR A 1053 -12.91 18.42 -35.82
C THR A 1053 -13.33 19.32 -36.99
N ASN A 1054 -13.25 20.64 -36.84
CA ASN A 1054 -13.68 21.59 -37.86
C ASN A 1054 -12.72 21.73 -39.07
N LEU A 1055 -11.57 21.04 -39.03
CA LEU A 1055 -10.61 21.00 -40.14
C LEU A 1055 -10.65 19.69 -40.91
N ILE A 1056 -11.49 18.73 -40.49
CA ILE A 1056 -11.59 17.42 -41.11
C ILE A 1056 -12.42 17.50 -42.40
N ASP A 1057 -11.92 16.84 -43.44
CA ASP A 1057 -12.61 16.61 -44.71
C ASP A 1057 -12.71 15.12 -44.98
N LEU A 1058 -13.84 14.52 -44.59
CA LEU A 1058 -14.12 13.09 -44.79
C LEU A 1058 -14.23 12.75 -46.27
N SER A 1059 -14.68 13.70 -47.11
CA SER A 1059 -14.75 13.47 -48.56
C SER A 1059 -13.38 13.29 -49.24
N ALA A 1060 -12.30 13.56 -48.52
CA ALA A 1060 -10.93 13.31 -48.94
C ALA A 1060 -10.35 11.98 -48.41
N ILE A 1061 -11.09 11.23 -47.60
CA ILE A 1061 -10.73 9.91 -47.08
C ILE A 1061 -11.34 8.84 -47.99
N ASP A 1062 -10.59 7.78 -48.27
CA ASP A 1062 -11.08 6.69 -49.12
C ASP A 1062 -12.19 5.89 -48.40
N GLY A 1063 -13.28 5.60 -49.11
CA GLY A 1063 -14.44 4.88 -48.59
C GLY A 1063 -15.66 5.78 -48.38
N ASP A 1064 -16.75 5.19 -47.89
CA ASP A 1064 -17.89 5.95 -47.39
C ASP A 1064 -17.85 5.86 -45.85
N GLN A 1065 -17.68 6.98 -45.16
CA GLN A 1065 -17.67 7.06 -43.69
C GLN A 1065 -19.10 7.07 -43.10
N CYS A 1066 -20.08 6.54 -43.83
CA CYS A 1066 -21.45 6.38 -43.39
C CYS A 1066 -21.95 4.97 -43.73
N PHE A 1067 -22.99 4.51 -43.05
CA PHE A 1067 -23.63 3.23 -43.31
C PHE A 1067 -25.11 3.42 -43.67
N THR A 1068 -25.65 2.46 -44.40
CA THR A 1068 -26.99 2.53 -44.98
C THR A 1068 -27.94 1.59 -44.24
N ILE A 1069 -29.03 2.16 -43.73
CA ILE A 1069 -30.14 1.47 -43.09
C ILE A 1069 -31.24 1.32 -44.14
N THR A 1070 -31.39 0.10 -44.66
CA THR A 1070 -32.46 -0.22 -45.61
C THR A 1070 -33.78 -0.16 -44.87
N ILE A 1071 -34.68 0.75 -45.28
CA ILE A 1071 -36.07 0.66 -44.83
C ILE A 1071 -36.69 -0.49 -45.60
N PRO A 1072 -37.10 -1.60 -44.93
CA PRO A 1072 -37.79 -2.67 -45.62
C PRO A 1072 -38.97 -2.03 -46.35
N THR A 1073 -39.15 -2.31 -47.65
CA THR A 1073 -40.41 -2.01 -48.31
C THR A 1073 -41.49 -2.71 -47.50
N GLN A 1074 -42.17 -1.95 -46.64
CA GLN A 1074 -42.96 -2.50 -45.55
C GLN A 1074 -43.93 -3.53 -46.10
N GLY A 1075 -43.65 -4.81 -45.85
CA GLY A 1075 -44.67 -5.83 -45.90
C GLY A 1075 -45.56 -5.56 -44.70
N ALA A 1076 -46.59 -4.74 -44.91
CA ALA A 1076 -47.51 -4.39 -43.84
C ALA A 1076 -48.02 -5.70 -43.20
N GLY A 1077 -48.04 -5.75 -41.86
CA GLY A 1077 -48.60 -6.89 -41.15
C GLY A 1077 -50.02 -7.15 -41.66
N ILE A 1078 -50.27 -8.37 -42.14
CA ILE A 1078 -51.58 -8.74 -42.66
C ILE A 1078 -52.56 -8.73 -41.48
N SER A 1079 -53.48 -7.78 -41.48
CA SER A 1079 -54.53 -7.64 -40.47
C SER A 1079 -55.84 -8.20 -41.01
N ILE A 1080 -56.66 -8.80 -40.15
CA ILE A 1080 -58.03 -9.17 -40.53
C ILE A 1080 -58.95 -7.98 -40.24
N VAL A 1081 -59.44 -7.35 -41.31
CA VAL A 1081 -60.33 -6.17 -41.26
C VAL A 1081 -61.77 -6.59 -40.98
N ASP A 1082 -62.22 -7.68 -41.60
CA ASP A 1082 -63.57 -8.22 -41.41
C ASP A 1082 -63.60 -9.73 -41.69
N CYS A 1083 -64.50 -10.47 -41.04
CA CYS A 1083 -64.78 -11.86 -41.38
C CYS A 1083 -66.27 -12.19 -41.21
N ASN A 1084 -66.80 -13.01 -42.11
CA ASN A 1084 -68.22 -13.35 -42.13
C ASN A 1084 -68.45 -14.80 -42.59
N LEU A 1085 -69.32 -15.51 -41.89
CA LEU A 1085 -69.77 -16.86 -42.26
C LEU A 1085 -71.25 -16.81 -42.65
N MET A 1086 -71.53 -16.94 -43.95
CA MET A 1086 -72.91 -16.99 -44.49
C MET A 1086 -73.19 -18.36 -45.09
N GLY A 1087 -73.96 -19.18 -44.38
CA GLY A 1087 -74.26 -20.55 -44.79
C GLY A 1087 -73.01 -21.43 -44.76
N THR A 1088 -72.55 -21.89 -45.93
CA THR A 1088 -71.31 -22.67 -46.10
C THR A 1088 -70.19 -21.85 -46.72
N THR A 1089 -70.30 -20.51 -46.77
CA THR A 1089 -69.25 -19.64 -47.34
C THR A 1089 -68.65 -18.78 -46.26
N PHE A 1090 -67.33 -18.91 -46.07
CA PHE A 1090 -66.54 -18.06 -45.20
C PHE A 1090 -65.86 -16.99 -46.04
N SER A 1091 -66.04 -15.72 -45.68
CA SER A 1091 -65.40 -14.57 -46.34
C SER A 1091 -64.52 -13.84 -45.34
N ILE A 1092 -63.33 -13.45 -45.78
CA ILE A 1092 -62.38 -12.65 -44.99
C ILE A 1092 -62.00 -11.41 -45.80
N THR A 1093 -61.81 -10.29 -45.11
CA THR A 1093 -61.19 -9.08 -45.66
C THR A 1093 -59.89 -8.86 -44.90
N ALA A 1094 -58.78 -8.80 -45.61
CA ALA A 1094 -57.45 -8.60 -45.06
C ALA A 1094 -56.93 -7.21 -45.44
N GLY A 1095 -56.33 -6.52 -44.47
CA GLY A 1095 -55.64 -5.23 -44.62
C GLY A 1095 -54.13 -5.43 -44.46
N GLY A 1096 -53.35 -4.42 -44.84
CA GLY A 1096 -51.88 -4.53 -44.84
C GLY A 1096 -51.33 -5.41 -45.96
N LEU A 1097 -52.07 -5.61 -47.05
CA LEU A 1097 -51.60 -6.42 -48.18
C LEU A 1097 -50.63 -5.65 -49.09
N ILE A 1098 -49.69 -6.36 -49.71
CA ILE A 1098 -48.82 -5.81 -50.76
C ILE A 1098 -49.56 -5.95 -52.09
N SER A 1099 -49.79 -4.82 -52.76
CA SER A 1099 -50.51 -4.84 -54.05
C SER A 1099 -49.73 -5.63 -55.11
N GLY A 1100 -50.41 -6.58 -55.76
CA GLY A 1100 -49.83 -7.43 -56.81
C GLY A 1100 -49.33 -8.79 -56.34
N GLU A 1101 -49.26 -9.03 -55.02
CA GLU A 1101 -48.88 -10.33 -54.45
C GLU A 1101 -50.06 -11.28 -54.28
N ASP A 1102 -49.76 -12.59 -54.30
CA ASP A 1102 -50.74 -13.65 -54.07
C ASP A 1102 -50.85 -14.00 -52.58
N TYR A 1103 -52.07 -14.22 -52.11
CA TYR A 1103 -52.41 -14.60 -50.74
C TYR A 1103 -53.40 -15.75 -50.73
N HIS A 1104 -53.48 -16.51 -49.63
CA HIS A 1104 -54.45 -17.61 -49.48
C HIS A 1104 -54.89 -17.79 -48.02
N LEU A 1105 -55.92 -18.60 -47.81
CA LEU A 1105 -56.39 -19.00 -46.47
C LEU A 1105 -55.79 -20.34 -46.06
N GLU A 1106 -55.45 -20.45 -44.79
CA GLU A 1106 -55.13 -21.72 -44.13
C GLU A 1106 -56.09 -21.99 -42.98
N TYR A 1107 -56.27 -23.26 -42.63
CA TYR A 1107 -57.20 -23.72 -41.60
C TYR A 1107 -56.52 -24.65 -40.59
N SER A 1108 -56.86 -24.46 -39.31
CA SER A 1108 -56.56 -25.38 -38.21
C SER A 1108 -57.83 -25.64 -37.39
N PRO A 1109 -58.16 -26.89 -37.00
CA PRO A 1109 -59.31 -27.17 -36.15
C PRO A 1109 -59.18 -26.62 -34.71
N ASP A 1110 -57.96 -26.53 -34.16
CA ASP A 1110 -57.73 -26.32 -32.72
C ASP A 1110 -56.46 -25.52 -32.37
N LEU A 1111 -55.81 -24.88 -33.33
CA LEU A 1111 -54.51 -24.17 -33.23
C LEU A 1111 -53.30 -25.09 -32.93
N SER A 1112 -53.49 -26.22 -32.26
CA SER A 1112 -52.43 -27.21 -32.02
C SER A 1112 -52.17 -28.10 -33.23
N THR A 1113 -53.17 -28.32 -34.08
CA THR A 1113 -52.99 -28.96 -35.39
C THR A 1113 -52.40 -27.96 -36.38
N ALA A 1114 -51.36 -28.34 -37.12
CA ALA A 1114 -50.73 -27.49 -38.12
C ALA A 1114 -51.74 -26.95 -39.13
N PHE A 1115 -51.58 -25.68 -39.49
CA PHE A 1115 -52.42 -25.03 -40.49
C PHE A 1115 -52.24 -25.70 -41.85
N THR A 1116 -53.36 -25.92 -42.55
CA THR A 1116 -53.37 -26.52 -43.88
C THR A 1116 -54.08 -25.61 -44.87
N ASN A 1117 -53.59 -25.57 -46.10
CA ASN A 1117 -54.14 -24.70 -47.14
C ASN A 1117 -55.62 -25.02 -47.42
N VAL A 1118 -56.45 -23.97 -47.45
CA VAL A 1118 -57.85 -24.08 -47.86
C VAL A 1118 -57.92 -23.98 -49.38
N ALA A 1119 -58.19 -25.10 -50.04
CA ALA A 1119 -58.27 -25.18 -51.49
C ALA A 1119 -59.20 -24.12 -52.11
N GLY A 1120 -58.66 -23.39 -53.10
CA GLY A 1120 -59.41 -22.37 -53.85
C GLY A 1120 -59.56 -21.02 -53.14
N SER A 1121 -58.80 -20.78 -52.07
CA SER A 1121 -58.82 -19.51 -51.32
C SER A 1121 -57.84 -18.45 -51.86
N THR A 1122 -56.99 -18.80 -52.83
CA THR A 1122 -55.96 -17.91 -53.36
C THR A 1122 -56.56 -16.67 -54.04
N PHE A 1123 -56.01 -15.50 -53.74
CA PHE A 1123 -56.40 -14.21 -54.33
C PHE A 1123 -55.16 -13.32 -54.50
N ASN A 1124 -55.16 -12.51 -55.56
CA ASN A 1124 -54.13 -11.51 -55.81
C ASN A 1124 -54.60 -10.16 -55.25
N ALA A 1125 -53.78 -9.50 -54.44
CA ALA A 1125 -54.17 -8.27 -53.76
C ALA A 1125 -54.24 -7.09 -54.74
N GLY A 1126 -55.44 -6.57 -54.98
CA GLY A 1126 -55.67 -5.38 -55.80
C GLY A 1126 -55.27 -4.05 -55.14
N GLY A 1127 -54.90 -4.07 -53.85
CA GLY A 1127 -54.48 -2.92 -53.05
C GLY A 1127 -54.19 -3.34 -51.60
N VAL A 1128 -53.95 -2.36 -50.72
CA VAL A 1128 -53.60 -2.60 -49.29
C VAL A 1128 -54.73 -3.20 -48.45
N THR A 1129 -55.92 -3.41 -49.02
CA THR A 1129 -57.05 -4.10 -48.39
C THR A 1129 -57.81 -4.86 -49.46
N ASP A 1130 -58.02 -6.16 -49.28
CA ASP A 1130 -58.74 -7.00 -50.24
C ASP A 1130 -59.48 -8.16 -49.55
N SER A 1131 -60.42 -8.79 -50.25
CA SER A 1131 -61.32 -9.82 -49.70
C SER A 1131 -61.26 -11.11 -50.49
N THR A 1132 -61.31 -12.25 -49.80
CA THR A 1132 -61.50 -13.58 -50.41
C THR A 1132 -62.65 -14.33 -49.73
N SER A 1133 -63.27 -15.25 -50.47
CA SER A 1133 -64.36 -16.07 -49.95
C SER A 1133 -64.23 -17.52 -50.43
N VAL A 1134 -64.37 -18.46 -49.50
CA VAL A 1134 -64.22 -19.89 -49.75
C VAL A 1134 -65.37 -20.70 -49.15
N ALA A 1135 -65.74 -21.78 -49.83
CA ALA A 1135 -66.74 -22.70 -49.32
C ALA A 1135 -66.15 -23.56 -48.20
N VAL A 1136 -66.70 -23.47 -46.99
CA VAL A 1136 -66.27 -24.24 -45.80
C VAL A 1136 -67.32 -25.26 -45.42
N SER A 1137 -66.90 -26.47 -45.06
CA SER A 1137 -67.81 -27.61 -44.79
C SER A 1137 -68.46 -27.59 -43.40
N GLY A 1138 -68.63 -26.40 -42.79
CA GLY A 1138 -69.27 -26.24 -41.48
C GLY A 1138 -68.43 -26.70 -40.28
N ALA A 1139 -67.11 -26.88 -40.46
CA ALA A 1139 -66.21 -27.15 -39.34
C ALA A 1139 -65.90 -25.84 -38.58
N LYS A 1140 -66.05 -25.87 -37.25
CA LYS A 1140 -65.53 -24.82 -36.37
C LYS A 1140 -64.01 -25.00 -36.27
N GLY A 1141 -63.27 -23.91 -36.41
CA GLY A 1141 -61.82 -23.88 -36.28
C GLY A 1141 -61.29 -22.48 -36.58
N PHE A 1142 -59.98 -22.38 -36.71
CA PHE A 1142 -59.21 -21.16 -36.87
C PHE A 1142 -58.76 -21.02 -38.32
N TYR A 1143 -58.83 -19.80 -38.85
CA TYR A 1143 -58.38 -19.47 -40.20
C TYR A 1143 -57.34 -18.35 -40.11
N ARG A 1144 -56.32 -18.40 -40.95
CA ARG A 1144 -55.37 -17.30 -41.14
C ARG A 1144 -55.14 -17.01 -42.62
N VAL A 1145 -54.67 -15.80 -42.92
CA VAL A 1145 -54.25 -15.40 -44.27
C VAL A 1145 -52.73 -15.54 -44.34
N ALA A 1146 -52.23 -16.23 -45.36
CA ALA A 1146 -50.81 -16.42 -45.61
C ALA A 1146 -50.42 -15.83 -46.97
N ALA A 1147 -49.20 -15.30 -47.07
CA ALA A 1147 -48.61 -14.80 -48.31
C ALA A 1147 -48.05 -15.94 -49.18
N GLY A 1148 -48.08 -15.77 -50.50
CA GLY A 1148 -47.54 -16.71 -51.48
C GLY A 1148 -48.56 -17.70 -52.07
N THR A 1149 -48.08 -18.50 -53.02
CA THR A 1149 -48.85 -19.58 -53.66
C THR A 1149 -48.83 -20.85 -52.82
N ALA A 1150 -49.93 -21.60 -52.85
CA ALA A 1150 -50.25 -22.80 -52.06
C ALA A 1150 -49.34 -24.05 -52.23
N GLU A 1151 -48.12 -23.91 -52.74
CA GLU A 1151 -47.20 -25.03 -53.03
C GLU A 1151 -46.29 -25.40 -51.87
#